data_AF-A0A924WCL1-F1
#
_entry.id   AF-A0A924WCL1-F1
#
_cell.length_a   1.000
_cell.length_b   1.000
_cell.length_c   1.000
_cell.angle_alpha   90.00
_cell.angle_beta   90.00
_cell.angle_gamma   90.00
#
_symmetry.space_group_name_H-M   'P 1'
#
loop_
_entity.id
_entity.type
_entity.pdbx_description
1 polymer ?
#
loop_
_entity_poly.entity_id
_entity_poly.type
_entity_poly.pdbx_seq_one_letter_code
_entity_poly.pdbx_strand_id
1 'polypeptide(L)'
;MIKKLLLGAFALILPCLATAQVYNGNVWLKDQASVDTFVQLTGGAREIFGNLFIGNSNPNFSDIHDLGPLSKLHVVWGNLAISNNPLLSNLHGLEQLDSAAVLNPFFSITNNDRLKNLDGLQNLHYVAQDAFGTLEVRFNDSLETLDGLDALHGYYDHIMIEGNPRLRDLHGLRGITESFLLWIKQNKSLRDLSGLDSLRSTSALWIQNCDSLESLHGLEQLTHIKDFALEHNAQLRSVEALAHAQTLPLGVIGTGNILIIDCDALEYLTGMGGFKKALVLDILDNENLRSVAGLSGMEYASSRLNINDNPRLRGVELPSLWLGSDVNIRRNASLQNLDGLINLDSILGEIFISDNDSLTSLEGLANLRSVGGCIAIDSCDGLTRLDGFHSLYITGCIEVKDNDRLEEVAPFENLIYLRYITGSGNGGPSIIFEKDSSLINLHLKLPKYKTTLGVNFPNIGGIGINNCPKLEEVFFDTFAVKAHTSIFFNENINLQRINLFKHLDTLGGLSIFGCTRQIDIVGLSDQGMLLSAFSLGYNDSITAVPVLPPNTISLYYEVAALNNPLLSDLSALSGLQALKKGDLIVQKNPALSNLHGLEQLQYIGDEIFLRDNLNLTDCSALCPLFKTGQILGANYISGNPFPCDTKPHIKGWCDTLTIGNVSPDQGGLEFALFPNPTQEGFTLVIPEDCGEGDAVLWGSNGIAVWQQQFLKNEQKIRVDLLPSIPSGVYWLSVRASKGVGVRKVLLLR
;
A
#
# COMPACT_ATOMS: atom_id res chain seq x y z
N MET A 1 -18.42 73.65 12.89
CA MET A 1 -18.79 73.82 14.32
C MET A 1 -20.09 73.04 14.52
N ILE A 2 -20.14 72.02 15.38
CA ILE A 2 -20.41 72.10 16.84
C ILE A 2 -21.83 72.64 17.10
N LYS A 3 -22.73 72.02 17.89
CA LYS A 3 -22.86 70.67 18.51
C LYS A 3 -24.33 70.57 19.03
N LYS A 4 -24.85 69.34 19.17
CA LYS A 4 -25.90 68.91 20.13
C LYS A 4 -27.20 69.73 20.27
N LEU A 5 -28.33 69.11 19.97
CA LEU A 5 -29.54 69.23 20.80
C LEU A 5 -29.69 67.96 21.67
N LEU A 6 -30.21 68.13 22.88
CA LEU A 6 -30.51 67.10 23.89
C LEU A 6 -31.66 67.66 24.74
N LEU A 7 -32.40 66.81 25.46
CA LEU A 7 -33.71 67.05 26.09
C LEU A 7 -34.89 67.04 25.09
N GLY A 8 -36.06 66.46 25.38
CA GLY A 8 -36.45 65.66 26.56
C GLY A 8 -37.92 65.86 26.95
N ALA A 9 -38.57 64.78 27.40
CA ALA A 9 -39.90 64.68 28.05
C ALA A 9 -41.15 64.69 27.14
N PHE A 10 -41.93 63.58 27.13
CA PHE A 10 -43.18 63.29 27.89
C PHE A 10 -44.45 63.94 27.28
N ALA A 11 -45.64 63.32 27.20
CA ALA A 11 -46.07 61.91 27.27
C ALA A 11 -47.58 61.83 26.89
N LEU A 12 -48.07 60.64 26.49
CA LEU A 12 -49.46 60.11 26.53
C LEU A 12 -49.48 58.86 25.63
N ILE A 13 -49.24 57.64 26.14
CA ILE A 13 -50.08 56.84 27.05
C ILE A 13 -51.51 56.66 26.51
N LEU A 14 -51.72 55.56 25.79
CA LEU A 14 -52.85 54.67 26.07
C LEU A 14 -52.25 53.32 26.52
N PRO A 15 -52.52 52.83 27.74
CA PRO A 15 -52.02 51.55 28.17
C PRO A 15 -52.98 50.46 27.71
N CYS A 16 -52.68 49.78 26.60
CA CYS A 16 -53.23 48.46 26.41
C CYS A 16 -52.47 47.50 27.33
N LEU A 17 -52.85 47.48 28.61
CA LEU A 17 -52.50 46.44 29.58
C LEU A 17 -53.25 45.14 29.23
N ALA A 18 -53.02 44.65 28.01
CA ALA A 18 -53.09 43.23 27.77
C ALA A 18 -51.84 42.63 28.42
N THR A 19 -52.02 41.75 29.40
CA THR A 19 -50.98 40.79 29.75
C THR A 19 -50.65 40.04 28.47
N ALA A 20 -49.47 40.26 27.88
CA ALA A 20 -49.05 39.60 26.66
C ALA A 20 -48.73 38.14 27.00
N GLN A 21 -49.78 37.32 27.15
CA GLN A 21 -49.65 35.90 27.40
C GLN A 21 -48.86 35.22 26.29
N VAL A 22 -48.90 35.76 25.06
CA VAL A 22 -48.11 35.30 23.92
C VAL A 22 -47.15 36.41 23.45
N TYR A 23 -45.85 36.12 23.44
CA TYR A 23 -44.84 36.88 22.70
C TYR A 23 -44.69 36.29 21.29
N ASN A 24 -44.57 37.12 20.25
CA ASN A 24 -44.45 36.67 18.87
C ASN A 24 -43.04 36.96 18.32
N GLY A 25 -42.38 35.94 17.79
CA GLY A 25 -41.01 36.00 17.27
C GLY A 25 -39.97 35.35 18.19
N ASN A 26 -38.72 35.34 17.73
CA ASN A 26 -37.61 34.72 18.45
C ASN A 26 -37.11 35.60 19.60
N VAL A 27 -36.75 34.97 20.71
CA VAL A 27 -36.19 35.59 21.92
C VAL A 27 -34.72 35.19 22.07
N TRP A 28 -33.86 36.18 22.31
CA TRP A 28 -32.42 35.98 22.54
C TRP A 28 -32.02 36.68 23.85
N LEU A 29 -31.84 35.91 24.91
CA LEU A 29 -31.43 36.40 26.23
C LEU A 29 -29.91 36.19 26.36
N LYS A 30 -29.10 37.21 26.08
CA LYS A 30 -27.64 37.10 25.96
C LYS A 30 -26.86 37.37 27.25
N ASP A 31 -27.52 38.00 28.20
CA ASP A 31 -27.00 38.48 29.48
C ASP A 31 -28.16 38.57 30.49
N GLN A 32 -27.87 38.65 31.79
CA GLN A 32 -28.90 38.71 32.82
C GLN A 32 -29.82 39.93 32.63
N ALA A 33 -29.28 41.07 32.20
CA ALA A 33 -30.05 42.27 31.94
C ALA A 33 -31.12 42.06 30.85
N SER A 34 -30.83 41.25 29.83
CA SER A 34 -31.79 40.89 28.77
C SER A 34 -32.89 39.93 29.26
N VAL A 35 -32.59 39.02 30.20
CA VAL A 35 -33.59 38.18 30.88
C VAL A 35 -34.60 39.08 31.62
N ASP A 36 -34.08 39.98 32.46
CA ASP A 36 -34.89 40.90 33.26
C ASP A 36 -35.72 41.85 32.36
N THR A 37 -35.10 42.37 31.30
CA THR A 37 -35.74 43.30 30.35
C THR A 37 -36.85 42.61 29.55
N PHE A 38 -36.68 41.36 29.12
CA PHE A 38 -37.72 40.62 28.40
C PHE A 38 -39.00 40.49 29.24
N VAL A 39 -38.85 40.19 30.53
CA VAL A 39 -39.98 40.04 31.46
C VAL A 39 -40.64 41.39 31.76
N GLN A 40 -39.85 42.47 31.90
CA GLN A 40 -40.38 43.83 32.05
C GLN A 40 -41.19 44.29 30.82
N LEU A 41 -40.74 43.96 29.60
CA LEU A 41 -41.41 44.34 28.35
C LEU A 41 -42.67 43.52 28.06
N THR A 42 -42.71 42.24 28.47
CA THR A 42 -43.85 41.33 28.19
C THR A 42 -44.86 41.25 29.34
N GLY A 43 -44.49 41.67 30.56
CA GLY A 43 -45.22 41.36 31.79
C GLY A 43 -44.99 39.94 32.31
N GLY A 44 -44.01 39.22 31.72
CA GLY A 44 -43.79 37.80 31.86
C GLY A 44 -44.75 37.01 30.97
N ALA A 45 -44.37 36.86 29.70
CA ALA A 45 -45.10 36.06 28.72
C ALA A 45 -45.27 34.59 29.18
N ARG A 46 -46.41 34.00 28.84
CA ARG A 46 -46.70 32.57 29.08
C ARG A 46 -46.30 31.69 27.89
N GLU A 47 -46.27 32.26 26.70
CA GLU A 47 -45.96 31.56 25.46
C GLU A 47 -45.02 32.40 24.60
N ILE A 48 -44.09 31.74 23.91
CA ILE A 48 -43.22 32.33 22.90
C ILE A 48 -43.55 31.64 21.57
N PHE A 49 -44.20 32.36 20.66
CA PHE A 49 -44.44 31.92 19.29
C PHE A 49 -43.18 32.17 18.44
N GLY A 50 -42.15 31.36 18.69
CA GLY A 50 -40.81 31.45 18.12
C GLY A 50 -39.80 30.64 18.95
N ASN A 51 -38.52 30.81 18.66
CA ASN A 51 -37.42 30.17 19.38
C ASN A 51 -37.06 30.96 20.67
N LEU A 52 -36.58 30.26 21.70
CA LEU A 52 -35.97 30.84 22.90
C LEU A 52 -34.51 30.40 23.02
N PHE A 53 -33.59 31.38 22.94
CA PHE A 53 -32.17 31.19 23.16
C PHE A 53 -31.76 31.88 24.47
N ILE A 54 -31.22 31.12 25.43
CA ILE A 54 -30.74 31.57 26.74
C ILE A 54 -29.21 31.42 26.77
N GLY A 55 -28.52 32.55 26.89
CA GLY A 55 -27.08 32.69 26.82
C GLY A 55 -26.58 33.11 25.44
N ASN A 56 -25.32 32.80 25.17
CA ASN A 56 -24.58 33.29 24.00
C ASN A 56 -24.15 32.15 23.08
N SER A 57 -23.65 32.52 21.89
CA SER A 57 -22.97 31.60 20.98
C SER A 57 -21.51 31.41 21.39
N ASN A 58 -21.07 30.16 21.52
CA ASN A 58 -19.65 29.77 21.66
C ASN A 58 -18.77 30.56 20.65
N PRO A 59 -17.66 31.20 21.07
CA PRO A 59 -17.00 31.13 22.39
C PRO A 59 -17.39 32.24 23.37
N ASN A 60 -18.46 33.00 23.10
CA ASN A 60 -18.92 34.05 24.02
C ASN A 60 -19.77 33.41 25.14
N PHE A 61 -19.45 33.75 26.38
CA PHE A 61 -20.22 33.36 27.56
C PHE A 61 -21.17 34.48 28.01
N SER A 62 -22.25 34.13 28.71
CA SER A 62 -23.15 35.08 29.37
C SER A 62 -22.77 35.29 30.85
N ASP A 63 -23.37 36.30 31.48
CA ASP A 63 -23.40 36.50 32.93
C ASP A 63 -24.71 35.99 33.59
N ILE A 64 -25.53 35.25 32.83
CA ILE A 64 -26.82 34.73 33.30
C ILE A 64 -26.58 33.72 34.43
N HIS A 65 -27.30 33.96 35.53
CA HIS A 65 -27.23 33.16 36.75
C HIS A 65 -28.58 32.94 37.43
N ASP A 66 -29.64 33.65 37.00
CA ASP A 66 -31.00 33.52 37.51
C ASP A 66 -32.00 33.50 36.34
N LEU A 67 -32.79 32.40 36.24
CA LEU A 67 -33.90 32.29 35.29
C LEU A 67 -35.27 32.48 35.95
N GLY A 68 -35.32 32.74 37.26
CA GLY A 68 -36.53 33.04 38.04
C GLY A 68 -37.50 34.05 37.40
N PRO A 69 -37.03 35.11 36.70
CA PRO A 69 -37.92 36.01 35.95
C PRO A 69 -38.81 35.30 34.91
N LEU A 70 -38.37 34.16 34.37
CA LEU A 70 -39.10 33.38 33.35
C LEU A 70 -40.19 32.47 33.92
N SER A 71 -40.39 32.40 35.25
CA SER A 71 -41.30 31.48 35.99
C SER A 71 -42.79 31.46 35.60
N LYS A 72 -43.21 32.27 34.62
CA LYS A 72 -44.56 32.25 34.04
C LYS A 72 -44.62 31.58 32.67
N LEU A 73 -43.49 31.23 32.06
CA LEU A 73 -43.40 30.66 30.73
C LEU A 73 -43.87 29.19 30.76
N HIS A 74 -44.86 28.88 29.94
CA HIS A 74 -45.43 27.54 29.76
C HIS A 74 -45.10 26.91 28.41
N VAL A 75 -45.00 27.71 27.33
CA VAL A 75 -44.83 27.18 25.96
C VAL A 75 -43.77 27.95 25.19
N VAL A 76 -42.85 27.22 24.52
CA VAL A 76 -42.01 27.75 23.43
C VAL A 76 -42.36 26.97 22.16
N TRP A 77 -42.90 27.63 21.14
CA TRP A 77 -43.37 26.96 19.93
C TRP A 77 -42.22 26.53 19.00
N GLY A 78 -41.08 27.21 19.06
CA GLY A 78 -39.85 26.88 18.34
C GLY A 78 -38.72 26.40 19.27
N ASN A 79 -37.50 26.38 18.75
CA ASN A 79 -36.32 25.79 19.40
C ASN A 79 -36.05 26.37 20.80
N LEU A 80 -35.60 25.53 21.72
CA LEU A 80 -35.14 25.92 23.05
C LEU A 80 -33.64 25.63 23.16
N ALA A 81 -32.81 26.63 23.39
CA ALA A 81 -31.39 26.41 23.63
C ALA A 81 -30.93 27.17 24.87
N ILE A 82 -30.29 26.48 25.80
CA ILE A 82 -29.68 27.03 27.01
C ILE A 82 -28.18 26.79 26.89
N SER A 83 -27.42 27.82 26.52
CA SER A 83 -26.01 27.61 26.18
C SER A 83 -25.04 28.72 26.54
N ASN A 84 -23.83 28.33 26.95
CA ASN A 84 -22.71 29.21 27.30
C ASN A 84 -23.03 30.11 28.52
N ASN A 85 -23.64 29.53 29.57
CA ASN A 85 -23.99 30.21 30.82
C ASN A 85 -23.15 29.66 32.00
N PRO A 86 -21.86 30.02 32.15
CA PRO A 86 -20.95 29.41 33.12
C PRO A 86 -21.25 29.81 34.58
N LEU A 87 -22.17 30.74 34.82
CA LEU A 87 -22.62 31.14 36.15
C LEU A 87 -23.94 30.47 36.58
N LEU A 88 -24.69 29.89 35.63
CA LEU A 88 -26.01 29.31 35.85
C LEU A 88 -25.90 27.93 36.54
N SER A 89 -26.44 27.82 37.76
CA SER A 89 -26.29 26.64 38.62
C SER A 89 -27.51 25.71 38.69
N ASN A 90 -28.64 26.13 38.16
CA ASN A 90 -29.91 25.38 38.10
C ASN A 90 -30.78 26.01 36.99
N LEU A 91 -31.93 25.39 36.68
CA LEU A 91 -32.91 25.92 35.72
C LEU A 91 -34.17 26.46 36.42
N HIS A 92 -34.04 26.92 37.67
CA HIS A 92 -35.18 27.49 38.41
C HIS A 92 -35.71 28.74 37.72
N GLY A 93 -37.04 28.82 37.60
CA GLY A 93 -37.75 29.74 36.73
C GLY A 93 -38.23 29.12 35.42
N LEU A 94 -37.93 27.84 35.14
CA LEU A 94 -38.53 27.10 34.01
C LEU A 94 -39.55 26.03 34.45
N GLU A 95 -39.88 25.90 35.73
CA GLU A 95 -40.71 24.81 36.28
C GLU A 95 -42.14 24.73 35.74
N GLN A 96 -42.59 25.75 35.03
CA GLN A 96 -43.90 25.82 34.39
C GLN A 96 -43.84 25.54 32.89
N LEU A 97 -42.66 25.33 32.32
CA LEU A 97 -42.44 25.09 30.89
C LEU A 97 -42.91 23.67 30.53
N ASP A 98 -44.21 23.54 30.32
CA ASP A 98 -44.88 22.30 29.99
C ASP A 98 -44.61 21.84 28.53
N SER A 99 -44.13 22.75 27.67
CA SER A 99 -43.92 22.45 26.24
C SER A 99 -42.85 23.31 25.55
N ALA A 100 -41.94 22.70 24.79
CA ALA A 100 -41.01 23.42 23.92
C ALA A 100 -40.92 22.80 22.50
N ALA A 101 -40.42 23.59 21.55
CA ALA A 101 -40.05 23.21 20.19
C ALA A 101 -41.07 22.31 19.46
N VAL A 102 -42.33 22.76 19.47
CA VAL A 102 -43.52 22.08 18.89
C VAL A 102 -43.40 21.84 17.38
N LEU A 103 -42.59 22.61 16.66
CA LEU A 103 -42.40 22.49 15.21
C LEU A 103 -40.93 22.16 14.86
N ASN A 104 -40.66 20.89 14.55
CA ASN A 104 -39.31 20.33 14.30
C ASN A 104 -38.35 20.59 15.48
N PRO A 105 -38.48 19.83 16.59
CA PRO A 105 -37.83 20.17 17.83
C PRO A 105 -36.32 20.25 17.75
N PHE A 106 -35.71 21.38 18.09
CA PHE A 106 -34.32 21.42 18.53
C PHE A 106 -34.27 21.92 19.97
N PHE A 107 -33.78 21.07 20.86
CA PHE A 107 -33.55 21.37 22.27
C PHE A 107 -32.09 21.09 22.63
N SER A 108 -31.40 22.09 23.18
CA SER A 108 -29.98 21.98 23.50
C SER A 108 -29.64 22.60 24.84
N ILE A 109 -28.86 21.89 25.64
CA ILE A 109 -28.22 22.36 26.87
C ILE A 109 -26.71 22.18 26.71
N THR A 110 -26.00 23.28 26.42
CA THR A 110 -24.59 23.21 26.01
C THR A 110 -23.67 24.23 26.73
N ASN A 111 -22.51 23.83 27.27
CA ASN A 111 -21.58 24.75 27.96
C ASN A 111 -22.23 25.51 29.14
N ASN A 112 -22.89 24.80 30.07
CA ASN A 112 -23.42 25.39 31.31
C ASN A 112 -22.72 24.75 32.52
N ASP A 113 -21.43 25.05 32.67
CA ASP A 113 -20.44 24.36 33.52
C ASP A 113 -20.77 24.23 35.02
N ARG A 114 -21.83 24.90 35.50
CA ARG A 114 -22.30 24.87 36.89
C ARG A 114 -23.62 24.13 37.11
N LEU A 115 -24.35 23.75 36.04
CA LEU A 115 -25.51 22.87 36.18
C LEU A 115 -25.06 21.51 36.72
N LYS A 116 -25.84 20.96 37.66
CA LYS A 116 -25.61 19.62 38.23
C LYS A 116 -26.64 18.59 37.80
N ASN A 117 -27.85 19.06 37.53
CA ASN A 117 -28.97 18.34 36.95
C ASN A 117 -29.81 19.34 36.15
N LEU A 118 -30.94 18.91 35.63
CA LEU A 118 -31.83 19.70 34.77
C LEU A 118 -33.17 20.02 35.47
N ASP A 119 -33.18 19.97 36.81
CA ASP A 119 -34.27 20.43 37.68
C ASP A 119 -34.69 21.85 37.29
N GLY A 120 -35.98 22.02 37.06
CA GLY A 120 -36.53 23.16 36.33
C GLY A 120 -37.27 22.74 35.07
N LEU A 121 -36.92 21.61 34.45
CA LEU A 121 -37.56 21.13 33.20
C LEU A 121 -38.52 19.95 33.39
N GLN A 122 -38.85 19.54 34.62
CA GLN A 122 -39.59 18.31 34.92
C GLN A 122 -41.01 18.18 34.30
N ASN A 123 -41.58 19.26 33.77
CA ASN A 123 -42.86 19.25 33.05
C ASN A 123 -42.69 19.26 31.52
N LEU A 124 -41.47 19.33 31.00
CA LEU A 124 -41.20 19.57 29.60
C LEU A 124 -41.60 18.36 28.75
N HIS A 125 -42.68 18.49 28.00
CA HIS A 125 -43.12 17.50 27.01
C HIS A 125 -43.02 18.06 25.59
N TYR A 126 -42.86 17.18 24.59
CA TYR A 126 -43.09 17.55 23.20
C TYR A 126 -44.55 17.32 22.83
N VAL A 127 -45.21 18.36 22.34
CA VAL A 127 -46.65 18.35 22.01
C VAL A 127 -46.93 17.60 20.70
N ALA A 128 -45.99 17.62 19.77
CA ALA A 128 -46.15 16.99 18.47
C ALA A 128 -45.66 15.54 18.51
N GLN A 129 -46.59 14.60 18.67
CA GLN A 129 -46.35 13.15 18.70
C GLN A 129 -45.69 12.61 17.41
N ASP A 130 -45.74 13.39 16.32
CA ASP A 130 -45.18 13.07 15.00
C ASP A 130 -43.92 13.90 14.65
N ALA A 131 -43.35 14.66 15.58
CA ALA A 131 -42.25 15.59 15.29
C ALA A 131 -40.86 15.03 15.60
N PHE A 132 -40.24 14.50 14.55
CA PHE A 132 -38.80 14.29 14.35
C PHE A 132 -37.96 15.44 14.97
N GLY A 133 -37.32 15.20 16.12
CA GLY A 133 -36.62 16.25 16.90
C GLY A 133 -35.23 15.85 17.42
N THR A 134 -34.38 16.86 17.67
CA THR A 134 -33.03 16.75 18.20
C THR A 134 -32.96 17.19 19.68
N LEU A 135 -32.39 16.32 20.52
CA LEU A 135 -32.00 16.58 21.91
C LEU A 135 -30.46 16.60 22.01
N GLU A 136 -29.87 17.72 22.41
CA GLU A 136 -28.44 17.83 22.71
C GLU A 136 -28.19 18.19 24.18
N VAL A 137 -27.41 17.39 24.91
CA VAL A 137 -26.88 17.74 26.24
C VAL A 137 -25.37 17.61 26.18
N ARG A 138 -24.65 18.74 26.05
CA ARG A 138 -23.25 18.72 25.64
C ARG A 138 -22.34 19.63 26.48
N PHE A 139 -21.15 19.15 26.82
CA PHE A 139 -20.10 19.97 27.44
C PHE A 139 -20.54 20.69 28.73
N ASN A 140 -21.35 20.03 29.57
CA ASN A 140 -21.76 20.58 30.86
C ASN A 140 -20.91 19.95 31.99
N ASP A 141 -19.75 20.56 32.28
CA ASP A 141 -18.69 19.97 33.12
C ASP A 141 -19.10 19.52 34.52
N SER A 142 -20.10 20.16 35.14
CA SER A 142 -20.61 19.79 36.47
C SER A 142 -21.83 18.87 36.46
N LEU A 143 -22.39 18.53 35.29
CA LEU A 143 -23.65 17.78 35.19
C LEU A 143 -23.46 16.34 35.69
N GLU A 144 -24.19 15.95 36.73
CA GLU A 144 -24.10 14.64 37.40
C GLU A 144 -25.23 13.69 36.98
N THR A 145 -26.42 14.21 36.67
CA THR A 145 -27.60 13.45 36.20
C THR A 145 -28.39 14.22 35.13
N LEU A 146 -29.29 13.54 34.40
CA LEU A 146 -30.27 14.15 33.50
C LEU A 146 -31.65 14.37 34.16
N ASP A 147 -31.73 14.28 35.49
CA ASP A 147 -32.98 14.46 36.25
C ASP A 147 -33.66 15.78 35.88
N GLY A 148 -34.98 15.74 35.72
CA GLY A 148 -35.76 16.86 35.18
C GLY A 148 -36.09 16.72 33.70
N LEU A 149 -35.59 15.70 32.99
CA LEU A 149 -36.03 15.35 31.63
C LEU A 149 -37.04 14.19 31.58
N ASP A 150 -37.44 13.60 32.71
CA ASP A 150 -38.29 12.40 32.79
C ASP A 150 -39.65 12.48 32.05
N ALA A 151 -40.09 13.71 31.76
CA ALA A 151 -41.26 14.04 30.95
C ALA A 151 -41.09 13.77 29.43
N LEU A 152 -39.85 13.69 28.95
CA LEU A 152 -39.51 13.41 27.55
C LEU A 152 -39.86 11.98 27.17
N HIS A 153 -40.62 11.81 26.09
CA HIS A 153 -41.10 10.51 25.64
C HIS A 153 -41.18 10.38 24.12
N GLY A 154 -41.27 9.14 23.63
CA GLY A 154 -41.53 8.84 22.22
C GLY A 154 -40.26 8.77 21.35
N TYR A 155 -40.36 9.29 20.13
CA TYR A 155 -39.36 9.21 19.08
C TYR A 155 -38.51 10.49 18.97
N TYR A 156 -37.20 10.34 18.73
CA TYR A 156 -36.28 11.45 18.43
C TYR A 156 -35.45 11.20 17.18
N ASP A 157 -35.24 12.23 16.37
CA ASP A 157 -34.32 12.18 15.23
C ASP A 157 -32.88 12.01 15.71
N HIS A 158 -32.43 12.84 16.66
CA HIS A 158 -31.05 12.81 17.14
C HIS A 158 -31.02 13.03 18.66
N ILE A 159 -30.32 12.15 19.38
CA ILE A 159 -30.01 12.31 20.80
C ILE A 159 -28.49 12.36 20.92
N MET A 160 -27.95 13.49 21.37
CA MET A 160 -26.52 13.71 21.52
C MET A 160 -26.18 14.07 22.96
N ILE A 161 -25.63 13.09 23.69
CA ILE A 161 -25.10 13.29 25.04
C ILE A 161 -23.58 13.27 24.93
N GLU A 162 -22.93 14.44 24.85
CA GLU A 162 -21.49 14.55 24.56
C GLU A 162 -20.71 15.34 25.63
N GLY A 163 -19.62 14.80 26.15
CA GLY A 163 -18.66 15.57 26.92
C GLY A 163 -19.21 16.09 28.25
N ASN A 164 -20.06 15.33 28.93
CA ASN A 164 -20.50 15.64 30.30
C ASN A 164 -19.70 14.76 31.28
N PRO A 165 -18.47 15.15 31.68
CA PRO A 165 -17.51 14.25 32.33
C PRO A 165 -17.94 13.71 33.69
N ARG A 166 -18.92 14.35 34.35
CA ARG A 166 -19.47 13.93 35.65
C ARG A 166 -20.79 13.16 35.57
N LEU A 167 -21.38 13.04 34.38
CA LEU A 167 -22.68 12.40 34.20
C LEU A 167 -22.57 10.91 34.53
N ARG A 168 -23.43 10.41 35.44
CA ARG A 168 -23.34 9.05 35.98
C ARG A 168 -24.36 8.07 35.42
N ASP A 169 -25.51 8.57 34.98
CA ASP A 169 -26.63 7.82 34.44
C ASP A 169 -27.41 8.66 33.41
N LEU A 170 -28.41 8.06 32.77
CA LEU A 170 -29.28 8.67 31.77
C LEU A 170 -30.75 8.70 32.22
N HIS A 171 -31.04 8.70 33.53
CA HIS A 171 -32.38 8.44 34.05
C HIS A 171 -33.48 9.38 33.52
N GLY A 172 -33.16 10.64 33.23
CA GLY A 172 -34.09 11.57 32.59
C GLY A 172 -34.52 11.19 31.16
N LEU A 173 -33.96 10.15 30.54
CA LEU A 173 -34.34 9.69 29.19
C LEU A 173 -35.34 8.51 29.21
N ARG A 174 -35.84 8.09 30.38
CA ARG A 174 -36.67 6.88 30.57
C ARG A 174 -37.97 6.81 29.79
N GLY A 175 -38.49 7.92 29.28
CA GLY A 175 -39.68 7.91 28.41
C GLY A 175 -39.37 7.69 26.92
N ILE A 176 -38.12 7.80 26.51
CA ILE A 176 -37.72 7.70 25.09
C ILE A 176 -37.83 6.25 24.63
N THR A 177 -38.60 6.03 23.56
CA THR A 177 -38.87 4.69 23.01
C THR A 177 -38.14 4.42 21.71
N GLU A 178 -37.84 5.44 20.91
CA GLU A 178 -37.21 5.25 19.60
C GLU A 178 -36.28 6.43 19.24
N SER A 179 -35.26 6.16 18.42
CA SER A 179 -34.46 7.23 17.82
C SER A 179 -34.00 6.95 16.38
N PHE A 180 -33.59 7.97 15.63
CA PHE A 180 -32.77 7.76 14.42
C PHE A 180 -31.28 7.69 14.76
N LEU A 181 -30.70 8.69 15.42
CA LEU A 181 -29.33 8.62 15.97
C LEU A 181 -29.36 8.73 17.50
N LEU A 182 -28.71 7.79 18.18
CA LEU A 182 -28.33 7.90 19.59
C LEU A 182 -26.80 7.95 19.68
N TRP A 183 -26.26 9.10 20.05
CA TRP A 183 -24.84 9.37 20.19
C TRP A 183 -24.50 9.71 21.65
N ILE A 184 -23.74 8.83 22.29
CA ILE A 184 -23.26 8.97 23.67
C ILE A 184 -21.74 9.04 23.61
N LYS A 185 -21.13 10.17 23.97
CA LYS A 185 -19.69 10.38 23.78
C LYS A 185 -19.03 11.15 24.91
N GLN A 186 -17.80 10.79 25.29
CA GLN A 186 -16.98 11.56 26.26
C GLN A 186 -17.65 11.76 27.65
N ASN A 187 -18.62 10.92 28.03
CA ASN A 187 -19.29 10.98 29.33
C ASN A 187 -18.53 10.10 30.33
N LYS A 188 -17.35 10.57 30.76
CA LYS A 188 -16.33 9.75 31.43
C LYS A 188 -16.75 9.09 32.76
N SER A 189 -17.80 9.57 33.43
CA SER A 189 -18.32 8.99 34.68
C SER A 189 -19.51 8.02 34.49
N LEU A 190 -19.99 7.86 33.25
CA LEU A 190 -21.13 7.01 32.92
C LEU A 190 -20.71 5.54 33.05
N ARG A 191 -21.45 4.75 33.84
CA ARG A 191 -21.12 3.34 34.16
C ARG A 191 -21.91 2.31 33.36
N ASP A 192 -23.13 2.67 33.01
CA ASP A 192 -24.03 1.92 32.14
C ASP A 192 -24.98 2.92 31.48
N LEU A 193 -26.00 2.41 30.79
CA LEU A 193 -26.98 3.21 30.05
C LEU A 193 -28.35 3.22 30.77
N SER A 194 -28.36 3.02 32.09
CA SER A 194 -29.57 3.06 32.92
C SER A 194 -30.33 4.35 32.66
N GLY A 195 -31.60 4.21 32.31
CA GLY A 195 -32.43 5.31 31.82
C GLY A 195 -32.80 5.21 30.34
N LEU A 196 -32.21 4.28 29.57
CA LEU A 196 -32.67 3.94 28.22
C LEU A 196 -33.58 2.72 28.17
N ASP A 197 -34.10 2.26 29.32
CA ASP A 197 -34.88 1.02 29.50
C ASP A 197 -36.16 0.95 28.61
N SER A 198 -36.63 2.10 28.13
CA SER A 198 -37.77 2.24 27.23
C SER A 198 -37.40 2.17 25.74
N LEU A 199 -36.12 2.27 25.38
CA LEU A 199 -35.66 2.26 23.98
C LEU A 199 -35.92 0.90 23.32
N ARG A 200 -36.69 0.90 22.23
CA ARG A 200 -37.08 -0.28 21.44
C ARG A 200 -36.38 -0.35 20.09
N SER A 201 -35.99 0.79 19.52
CA SER A 201 -35.38 0.90 18.21
C SER A 201 -34.44 2.11 18.14
N THR A 202 -33.30 1.97 17.49
CA THR A 202 -32.54 3.13 16.99
C THR A 202 -31.96 2.83 15.61
N SER A 203 -31.90 3.80 14.69
CA SER A 203 -31.23 3.54 13.41
C SER A 203 -29.71 3.48 13.58
N ALA A 204 -29.12 4.38 14.37
CA ALA A 204 -27.70 4.41 14.67
C ALA A 204 -27.46 4.51 16.18
N LEU A 205 -26.59 3.66 16.71
CA LEU A 205 -26.13 3.67 18.12
C LEU A 205 -24.61 3.82 18.14
N TRP A 206 -24.13 4.99 18.57
CA TRP A 206 -22.70 5.30 18.68
C TRP A 206 -22.34 5.63 20.13
N ILE A 207 -21.47 4.82 20.73
CA ILE A 207 -20.98 4.99 22.09
C ILE A 207 -19.46 5.12 22.05
N GLN A 208 -18.92 6.27 22.44
CA GLN A 208 -17.49 6.57 22.27
C GLN A 208 -16.84 7.25 23.48
N ASN A 209 -15.60 6.91 23.83
CA ASN A 209 -14.82 7.60 24.88
C ASN A 209 -15.56 7.68 26.24
N CYS A 210 -16.30 6.64 26.62
CA CYS A 210 -16.99 6.58 27.91
C CYS A 210 -16.18 5.72 28.89
N ASP A 211 -15.06 6.28 29.36
CA ASP A 211 -13.98 5.57 30.09
C ASP A 211 -14.42 4.70 31.29
N SER A 212 -15.56 5.00 31.94
CA SER A 212 -16.08 4.23 33.08
C SER A 212 -17.21 3.25 32.72
N LEU A 213 -17.60 3.13 31.45
CA LEU A 213 -18.73 2.32 31.01
C LEU A 213 -18.39 0.83 31.16
N GLU A 214 -19.04 0.14 32.10
CA GLU A 214 -18.82 -1.27 32.40
C GLU A 214 -19.76 -2.21 31.63
N SER A 215 -20.95 -1.73 31.25
CA SER A 215 -21.96 -2.52 30.52
C SER A 215 -22.89 -1.65 29.66
N LEU A 216 -23.64 -2.29 28.76
CA LEU A 216 -24.75 -1.67 28.02
C LEU A 216 -26.12 -1.80 28.73
N HIS A 217 -26.14 -2.02 30.05
CA HIS A 217 -27.38 -2.14 30.84
C HIS A 217 -28.27 -0.91 30.63
N GLY A 218 -29.57 -1.11 30.44
CA GLY A 218 -30.54 -0.13 29.96
C GLY A 218 -30.97 -0.36 28.51
N LEU A 219 -30.24 -1.17 27.72
CA LEU A 219 -30.61 -1.50 26.33
C LEU A 219 -31.34 -2.84 26.16
N GLU A 220 -31.73 -3.53 27.23
CA GLU A 220 -32.34 -4.88 27.19
C GLU A 220 -33.65 -4.98 26.41
N GLN A 221 -34.28 -3.86 26.07
CA GLN A 221 -35.51 -3.80 25.29
C GLN A 221 -35.29 -3.37 23.83
N LEU A 222 -34.04 -3.11 23.43
CA LEU A 222 -33.68 -2.70 22.08
C LEU A 222 -33.83 -3.91 21.13
N THR A 223 -34.71 -3.76 20.15
CA THR A 223 -35.07 -4.84 19.20
C THR A 223 -34.47 -4.65 17.81
N HIS A 224 -34.17 -3.41 17.43
CA HIS A 224 -33.71 -3.07 16.08
C HIS A 224 -32.60 -2.02 16.12
N ILE A 225 -31.53 -2.29 15.38
CA ILE A 225 -30.39 -1.39 15.11
C ILE A 225 -30.05 -1.50 13.61
N LYS A 226 -29.53 -0.45 12.98
CA LYS A 226 -28.94 -0.53 11.64
C LYS A 226 -27.43 -0.31 11.70
N ASP A 227 -27.00 0.83 12.22
CA ASP A 227 -25.61 1.22 12.40
C ASP A 227 -25.22 1.13 13.88
N PHE A 228 -24.11 0.49 14.21
CA PHE A 228 -23.65 0.24 15.57
C PHE A 228 -22.16 0.50 15.69
N ALA A 229 -21.76 1.34 16.65
CA ALA A 229 -20.37 1.63 16.94
C ALA A 229 -20.10 1.68 18.45
N LEU A 230 -19.17 0.84 18.90
CA LEU A 230 -18.51 0.92 20.19
C LEU A 230 -17.05 1.27 19.94
N GLU A 231 -16.60 2.42 20.44
CA GLU A 231 -15.26 2.95 20.14
C GLU A 231 -14.61 3.55 21.40
N HIS A 232 -13.41 3.12 21.79
CA HIS A 232 -12.68 3.69 22.93
C HIS A 232 -13.47 3.61 24.26
N ASN A 233 -13.98 2.43 24.59
CA ASN A 233 -14.72 2.17 25.83
C ASN A 233 -14.01 1.08 26.66
N ALA A 234 -12.77 1.36 27.06
CA ALA A 234 -11.82 0.38 27.61
C ALA A 234 -12.28 -0.38 28.88
N GLN A 235 -13.33 0.05 29.60
CA GLN A 235 -13.89 -0.68 30.74
C GLN A 235 -15.12 -1.53 30.42
N LEU A 236 -15.61 -1.54 29.17
CA LEU A 236 -16.83 -2.25 28.78
C LEU A 236 -16.61 -3.77 28.81
N ARG A 237 -17.32 -4.47 29.69
CA ARG A 237 -17.15 -5.92 29.93
C ARG A 237 -18.18 -6.80 29.24
N SER A 238 -19.35 -6.25 28.91
CA SER A 238 -20.46 -7.00 28.33
C SER A 238 -21.36 -6.15 27.45
N VAL A 239 -21.77 -6.76 26.33
CA VAL A 239 -22.79 -6.27 25.39
C VAL A 239 -24.08 -7.11 25.46
N GLU A 240 -24.27 -7.90 26.53
CA GLU A 240 -25.38 -8.86 26.68
C GLU A 240 -26.77 -8.22 26.64
N ALA A 241 -26.89 -6.93 27.01
CA ALA A 241 -28.14 -6.16 26.85
C ALA A 241 -28.66 -6.14 25.39
N LEU A 242 -27.80 -6.38 24.40
CA LEU A 242 -28.17 -6.47 22.98
C LEU A 242 -28.78 -7.83 22.58
N ALA A 243 -28.99 -8.77 23.51
CA ALA A 243 -29.51 -10.13 23.24
C ALA A 243 -30.85 -10.18 22.47
N HIS A 244 -31.63 -9.10 22.47
CA HIS A 244 -32.89 -8.99 21.73
C HIS A 244 -32.79 -8.12 20.47
N ALA A 245 -31.65 -7.45 20.24
CA ALA A 245 -31.42 -6.56 19.11
C ALA A 245 -31.11 -7.31 17.82
N GLN A 246 -31.67 -6.83 16.71
CA GLN A 246 -31.49 -7.39 15.38
C GLN A 246 -31.10 -6.28 14.39
N THR A 247 -30.29 -6.63 13.40
CA THR A 247 -30.00 -5.72 12.27
C THR A 247 -31.26 -5.54 11.42
N LEU A 248 -31.67 -4.29 11.15
CA LEU A 248 -32.87 -3.98 10.37
C LEU A 248 -32.90 -4.71 8.99
N PRO A 249 -34.07 -5.23 8.56
CA PRO A 249 -34.15 -6.09 7.37
C PRO A 249 -34.00 -5.34 6.04
N LEU A 250 -33.60 -6.10 5.00
CA LEU A 250 -33.47 -5.63 3.62
C LEU A 250 -34.77 -4.97 3.12
N GLY A 251 -34.73 -3.67 2.84
CA GLY A 251 -35.86 -2.89 2.34
C GLY A 251 -35.79 -1.42 2.78
N VAL A 252 -35.23 -1.17 3.96
CA VAL A 252 -34.74 0.16 4.34
C VAL A 252 -33.38 0.40 3.66
N ILE A 253 -33.11 1.63 3.22
CA ILE A 253 -31.96 1.92 2.34
C ILE A 253 -30.62 1.78 3.09
N GLY A 254 -29.81 0.82 2.64
CA GLY A 254 -28.46 0.52 3.13
C GLY A 254 -28.39 -0.52 4.24
N THR A 255 -27.41 -1.43 4.18
CA THR A 255 -26.91 -2.12 5.38
C THR A 255 -26.09 -1.12 6.20
N GLY A 256 -26.14 -1.21 7.54
CA GLY A 256 -25.35 -0.35 8.41
C GLY A 256 -24.02 -0.97 8.81
N ASN A 257 -23.15 -0.18 9.43
CA ASN A 257 -21.84 -0.62 9.90
C ASN A 257 -21.94 -1.24 11.30
N ILE A 258 -21.04 -2.18 11.60
CA ILE A 258 -20.79 -2.72 12.94
C ILE A 258 -19.32 -2.47 13.24
N LEU A 259 -19.05 -1.57 14.17
CA LEU A 259 -17.70 -1.18 14.60
C LEU A 259 -17.53 -1.52 16.09
N ILE A 260 -16.49 -2.28 16.43
CA ILE A 260 -16.11 -2.61 17.81
C ILE A 260 -14.60 -2.37 17.92
N ILE A 261 -14.24 -1.20 18.44
CA ILE A 261 -12.88 -0.64 18.40
C ILE A 261 -12.48 -0.22 19.82
N ASP A 262 -11.28 -0.60 20.29
CA ASP A 262 -10.73 -0.16 21.59
C ASP A 262 -11.75 -0.34 22.74
N CYS A 263 -12.25 -1.58 22.87
CA CYS A 263 -13.13 -2.00 23.96
C CYS A 263 -12.39 -3.02 24.85
N ASP A 264 -11.21 -2.62 25.34
CA ASP A 264 -10.21 -3.48 25.99
C ASP A 264 -10.73 -4.49 27.01
N ALA A 265 -11.73 -4.18 27.84
CA ALA A 265 -12.24 -5.10 28.86
C ALA A 265 -13.22 -6.17 28.33
N LEU A 266 -13.60 -6.11 27.04
CA LEU A 266 -14.60 -6.97 26.43
C LEU A 266 -13.98 -8.31 26.01
N GLU A 267 -14.30 -9.40 26.70
CA GLU A 267 -13.76 -10.74 26.37
C GLU A 267 -14.59 -11.48 25.29
N TYR A 268 -15.88 -11.17 25.17
CA TYR A 268 -16.84 -11.89 24.30
C TYR A 268 -17.95 -10.94 23.80
N LEU A 269 -18.42 -11.15 22.57
CA LEU A 269 -19.54 -10.40 21.97
C LEU A 269 -20.93 -10.97 22.33
N THR A 270 -21.06 -11.62 23.48
CA THR A 270 -22.30 -12.26 23.95
C THR A 270 -23.46 -11.26 23.95
N GLY A 271 -24.55 -11.60 23.26
CA GLY A 271 -25.70 -10.72 23.03
C GLY A 271 -25.91 -10.40 21.55
N MET A 272 -24.86 -10.37 20.72
CA MET A 272 -24.97 -9.89 19.33
C MET A 272 -25.54 -10.92 18.32
N GLY A 273 -26.21 -11.98 18.77
CA GLY A 273 -26.65 -13.10 17.92
C GLY A 273 -27.71 -12.73 16.88
N GLY A 274 -28.43 -11.62 17.07
CA GLY A 274 -29.39 -11.07 16.10
C GLY A 274 -28.76 -10.20 15.00
N PHE A 275 -27.46 -9.92 15.06
CA PHE A 275 -26.77 -9.08 14.08
C PHE A 275 -26.42 -9.93 12.85
N LYS A 276 -27.29 -9.85 11.84
CA LYS A 276 -27.24 -10.71 10.64
C LYS A 276 -26.55 -10.06 9.45
N LYS A 277 -26.55 -8.72 9.36
CA LYS A 277 -26.10 -8.00 8.15
C LYS A 277 -25.35 -6.73 8.50
N ALA A 278 -24.20 -6.54 7.84
CA ALA A 278 -23.42 -5.32 7.90
C ALA A 278 -23.08 -4.81 6.48
N LEU A 279 -22.71 -3.54 6.38
CA LEU A 279 -21.94 -3.00 5.26
C LEU A 279 -20.44 -3.22 5.54
N VAL A 280 -20.00 -2.73 6.70
CA VAL A 280 -18.65 -2.92 7.26
C VAL A 280 -18.79 -3.70 8.56
N LEU A 281 -17.97 -4.74 8.76
CA LEU A 281 -17.76 -5.36 10.06
C LEU A 281 -16.30 -5.16 10.48
N ASP A 282 -16.08 -4.25 11.44
CA ASP A 282 -14.77 -3.91 11.99
C ASP A 282 -14.71 -4.32 13.46
N ILE A 283 -13.73 -5.16 13.79
CA ILE A 283 -13.41 -5.60 15.15
C ILE A 283 -11.92 -5.35 15.33
N LEU A 284 -11.58 -4.18 15.89
CA LEU A 284 -10.24 -3.61 15.88
C LEU A 284 -9.74 -3.32 17.30
N ASP A 285 -8.46 -3.51 17.58
CA ASP A 285 -7.80 -3.00 18.78
C ASP A 285 -8.47 -3.43 20.11
N ASN A 286 -8.99 -4.66 20.23
CA ASN A 286 -9.63 -5.14 21.47
C ASN A 286 -8.71 -6.09 22.26
N GLU A 287 -7.93 -5.56 23.21
CA GLU A 287 -6.86 -6.26 23.92
C GLU A 287 -7.29 -7.60 24.57
N ASN A 288 -8.48 -7.69 25.17
CA ASN A 288 -8.94 -8.91 25.84
C ASN A 288 -9.95 -9.76 25.05
N LEU A 289 -10.35 -9.37 23.83
CA LEU A 289 -11.37 -10.10 23.07
C LEU A 289 -10.86 -11.50 22.69
N ARG A 290 -11.63 -12.54 23.04
CA ARG A 290 -11.20 -13.96 22.89
C ARG A 290 -11.92 -14.71 21.77
N SER A 291 -13.13 -14.28 21.42
CA SER A 291 -14.00 -14.93 20.44
C SER A 291 -15.04 -13.96 19.91
N VAL A 292 -15.35 -14.07 18.62
CA VAL A 292 -16.41 -13.29 17.94
C VAL A 292 -17.71 -14.10 17.81
N ALA A 293 -17.80 -15.28 18.42
CA ALA A 293 -18.96 -16.19 18.36
C ALA A 293 -20.31 -15.57 18.76
N GLY A 294 -20.32 -14.43 19.46
CA GLY A 294 -21.52 -13.63 19.65
C GLY A 294 -22.17 -13.16 18.34
N LEU A 295 -21.39 -13.05 17.26
CA LEU A 295 -21.81 -12.72 15.90
C LEU A 295 -22.01 -13.95 15.00
N SER A 296 -22.12 -15.18 15.55
CA SER A 296 -22.24 -16.41 14.72
C SER A 296 -23.48 -16.44 13.81
N GLY A 297 -24.46 -15.56 14.07
CA GLY A 297 -25.65 -15.34 13.23
C GLY A 297 -25.42 -14.40 12.03
N MET A 298 -24.21 -13.88 11.82
CA MET A 298 -23.88 -13.00 10.71
C MET A 298 -24.00 -13.74 9.36
N GLU A 299 -24.89 -13.26 8.49
CA GLU A 299 -25.17 -13.80 7.16
C GLU A 299 -24.41 -13.05 6.06
N TYR A 300 -24.08 -11.77 6.25
CA TYR A 300 -23.66 -10.90 5.14
C TYR A 300 -22.84 -9.68 5.60
N ALA A 301 -21.66 -9.46 5.00
CA ALA A 301 -20.98 -8.16 5.02
C ALA A 301 -20.59 -7.73 3.60
N SER A 302 -21.15 -6.60 3.11
CA SER A 302 -21.02 -6.21 1.70
C SER A 302 -19.67 -5.58 1.33
N SER A 303 -19.07 -4.79 2.22
CA SER A 303 -17.97 -3.87 1.87
C SER A 303 -16.61 -4.22 2.46
N ARG A 304 -16.54 -4.82 3.65
CA ARG A 304 -15.32 -5.45 4.20
C ARG A 304 -15.60 -6.18 5.51
N LEU A 305 -14.75 -7.16 5.79
CA LEU A 305 -14.54 -7.77 7.10
C LEU A 305 -13.13 -7.40 7.57
N ASN A 306 -12.99 -6.59 8.62
CA ASN A 306 -11.71 -6.35 9.27
C ASN A 306 -11.73 -6.87 10.70
N ILE A 307 -10.84 -7.82 11.02
CA ILE A 307 -10.61 -8.33 12.36
C ILE A 307 -9.12 -8.17 12.65
N ASN A 308 -8.76 -7.01 13.20
CA ASN A 308 -7.36 -6.63 13.37
C ASN A 308 -7.03 -6.29 14.83
N ASP A 309 -5.79 -6.50 15.25
CA ASP A 309 -5.30 -6.01 16.55
C ASP A 309 -6.10 -6.55 17.76
N ASN A 310 -6.58 -7.80 17.68
CA ASN A 310 -7.22 -8.50 18.80
C ASN A 310 -6.27 -9.61 19.33
N PRO A 311 -5.24 -9.29 20.13
CA PRO A 311 -4.13 -10.20 20.41
C PRO A 311 -4.54 -11.46 21.18
N ARG A 312 -5.72 -11.49 21.82
CA ARG A 312 -6.28 -12.66 22.52
C ARG A 312 -7.33 -13.45 21.75
N LEU A 313 -7.71 -13.00 20.55
CA LEU A 313 -8.73 -13.66 19.73
C LEU A 313 -8.23 -15.05 19.29
N ARG A 314 -9.05 -16.09 19.42
CA ARG A 314 -8.63 -17.48 19.12
C ARG A 314 -9.20 -18.06 17.83
N GLY A 315 -10.33 -17.53 17.36
CA GLY A 315 -11.04 -17.97 16.16
C GLY A 315 -11.93 -16.86 15.60
N VAL A 316 -12.41 -17.04 14.37
CA VAL A 316 -13.35 -16.14 13.70
C VAL A 316 -14.66 -16.89 13.46
N GLU A 317 -15.51 -16.99 14.49
CA GLU A 317 -16.69 -17.87 14.48
C GLU A 317 -17.92 -17.29 13.75
N LEU A 318 -17.80 -17.04 12.44
CA LEU A 318 -18.81 -16.41 11.58
C LEU A 318 -19.42 -17.38 10.51
N PRO A 319 -19.90 -18.58 10.88
CA PRO A 319 -20.11 -19.69 9.94
C PRO A 319 -21.20 -19.47 8.88
N SER A 320 -22.03 -18.44 8.98
CA SER A 320 -23.08 -18.15 7.99
C SER A 320 -22.72 -17.01 7.03
N LEU A 321 -21.51 -16.45 7.17
CA LEU A 321 -21.11 -15.21 6.50
C LEU A 321 -20.91 -15.40 4.99
N TRP A 322 -21.53 -14.54 4.19
CA TRP A 322 -21.18 -14.29 2.79
C TRP A 322 -20.54 -12.91 2.64
N LEU A 323 -19.53 -12.79 1.77
CA LEU A 323 -18.75 -11.57 1.61
C LEU A 323 -18.78 -11.01 0.19
N GLY A 324 -19.09 -9.72 0.09
CA GLY A 324 -19.10 -8.99 -1.18
C GLY A 324 -17.79 -8.32 -1.55
N SER A 325 -16.81 -8.23 -0.65
CA SER A 325 -15.56 -7.48 -0.83
C SER A 325 -14.48 -7.98 0.15
N ASP A 326 -13.64 -7.11 0.71
CA ASP A 326 -12.33 -7.47 1.25
C ASP A 326 -12.39 -8.20 2.61
N VAL A 327 -11.42 -9.10 2.83
CA VAL A 327 -11.11 -9.72 4.12
C VAL A 327 -9.77 -9.20 4.63
N ASN A 328 -9.75 -8.70 5.86
CA ASN A 328 -8.57 -8.25 6.58
C ASN A 328 -8.54 -8.95 7.93
N ILE A 329 -7.54 -9.80 8.17
CA ILE A 329 -7.38 -10.49 9.45
C ILE A 329 -5.93 -10.32 9.87
N ARG A 330 -5.64 -9.34 10.73
CA ARG A 330 -4.26 -8.94 11.04
C ARG A 330 -3.92 -8.80 12.52
N ARG A 331 -2.69 -9.09 12.92
CA ARG A 331 -2.19 -8.82 14.30
C ARG A 331 -3.04 -9.48 15.40
N ASN A 332 -3.64 -10.63 15.13
CA ASN A 332 -4.38 -11.42 16.11
C ASN A 332 -3.47 -12.55 16.64
N ALA A 333 -2.50 -12.19 17.50
CA ALA A 333 -1.40 -13.08 17.89
C ALA A 333 -1.81 -14.44 18.51
N SER A 334 -3.04 -14.58 19.05
CA SER A 334 -3.59 -15.84 19.60
C SER A 334 -4.48 -16.62 18.62
N LEU A 335 -4.72 -16.13 17.41
CA LEU A 335 -5.67 -16.72 16.44
C LEU A 335 -5.12 -18.04 15.93
N GLN A 336 -5.87 -19.15 16.06
CA GLN A 336 -5.35 -20.50 15.79
C GLN A 336 -5.78 -21.09 14.44
N ASN A 337 -6.98 -20.73 13.99
CA ASN A 337 -7.60 -21.17 12.74
C ASN A 337 -8.62 -20.13 12.25
N LEU A 338 -9.16 -20.39 11.06
CA LEU A 338 -10.23 -19.60 10.45
C LEU A 338 -11.56 -20.39 10.33
N ASP A 339 -11.75 -21.48 11.07
CA ASP A 339 -12.78 -22.51 10.82
C ASP A 339 -14.22 -21.97 10.72
N GLY A 340 -14.52 -20.84 11.39
CA GLY A 340 -15.81 -20.19 11.26
C GLY A 340 -16.02 -19.41 9.96
N LEU A 341 -15.07 -19.39 9.02
CA LEU A 341 -15.24 -18.87 7.67
C LEU A 341 -15.62 -19.95 6.63
N ILE A 342 -15.80 -21.20 7.06
CA ILE A 342 -15.90 -22.41 6.22
C ILE A 342 -16.93 -22.35 5.09
N ASN A 343 -17.97 -21.50 5.17
CA ASN A 343 -19.01 -21.40 4.15
C ASN A 343 -18.81 -20.25 3.13
N LEU A 344 -17.67 -19.55 3.17
CA LEU A 344 -17.30 -18.60 2.12
C LEU A 344 -17.11 -19.32 0.78
N ASP A 345 -17.96 -19.02 -0.21
CA ASP A 345 -17.84 -19.50 -1.60
C ASP A 345 -17.05 -18.52 -2.47
N SER A 346 -17.29 -17.22 -2.35
CA SER A 346 -16.67 -16.23 -3.23
C SER A 346 -16.46 -14.89 -2.52
N ILE A 347 -15.39 -14.20 -2.92
CA ILE A 347 -14.97 -12.87 -2.47
C ILE A 347 -14.70 -12.04 -3.72
N LEU A 348 -15.37 -10.90 -3.92
CA LEU A 348 -15.10 -10.04 -5.08
C LEU A 348 -13.86 -9.15 -4.90
N GLY A 349 -13.46 -8.95 -3.64
CA GLY A 349 -12.33 -8.13 -3.23
C GLY A 349 -11.04 -8.92 -3.03
N GLU A 350 -10.27 -8.53 -2.04
CA GLU A 350 -8.96 -9.11 -1.68
C GLU A 350 -9.00 -9.83 -0.33
N ILE A 351 -8.04 -10.73 -0.08
CA ILE A 351 -7.82 -11.36 1.22
C ILE A 351 -6.44 -10.95 1.72
N PHE A 352 -6.39 -10.38 2.92
CA PHE A 352 -5.17 -10.06 3.64
C PHE A 352 -5.18 -10.74 5.00
N ILE A 353 -4.26 -11.68 5.20
CA ILE A 353 -4.03 -12.36 6.47
C ILE A 353 -2.59 -12.03 6.85
N SER A 354 -2.37 -11.26 7.93
CA SER A 354 -0.99 -10.94 8.35
C SER A 354 -0.74 -10.89 9.85
N ASP A 355 0.50 -11.10 10.28
CA ASP A 355 0.90 -10.93 11.70
C ASP A 355 0.06 -11.80 12.67
N ASN A 356 -0.28 -13.05 12.26
CA ASN A 356 -1.09 -13.97 13.06
C ASN A 356 -0.24 -15.19 13.49
N ASP A 357 0.78 -14.97 14.32
CA ASP A 357 1.83 -15.95 14.65
C ASP A 357 1.34 -17.31 15.20
N SER A 358 0.13 -17.37 15.79
CA SER A 358 -0.48 -18.63 16.27
C SER A 358 -1.32 -19.37 15.23
N LEU A 359 -1.50 -18.81 14.03
CA LEU A 359 -2.41 -19.33 13.01
C LEU A 359 -1.79 -20.58 12.37
N THR A 360 -2.38 -21.75 12.61
CA THR A 360 -1.81 -23.04 12.18
C THR A 360 -2.50 -23.68 10.98
N SER A 361 -3.66 -23.17 10.58
CA SER A 361 -4.45 -23.70 9.46
C SER A 361 -5.33 -22.61 8.84
N LEU A 362 -5.53 -22.70 7.52
CA LEU A 362 -6.49 -21.90 6.76
C LEU A 362 -7.69 -22.75 6.28
N GLU A 363 -7.90 -23.96 6.82
CA GLU A 363 -8.95 -24.91 6.39
C GLU A 363 -10.37 -24.31 6.50
N GLY A 364 -10.55 -23.29 7.34
CA GLY A 364 -11.74 -22.43 7.32
C GLY A 364 -12.00 -21.68 6.01
N LEU A 365 -11.10 -21.74 5.02
CA LEU A 365 -11.29 -21.23 3.67
C LEU A 365 -11.54 -22.36 2.65
N ALA A 366 -11.63 -23.63 3.07
CA ALA A 366 -11.71 -24.82 2.22
C ALA A 366 -12.71 -24.74 1.06
N ASN A 367 -13.90 -24.13 1.27
CA ASN A 367 -14.93 -24.00 0.24
C ASN A 367 -14.76 -22.77 -0.67
N LEU A 368 -13.80 -21.89 -0.38
CA LEU A 368 -13.56 -20.67 -1.13
C LEU A 368 -13.12 -21.00 -2.55
N ARG A 369 -13.86 -20.43 -3.49
CA ARG A 369 -13.90 -20.82 -4.89
C ARG A 369 -13.37 -19.71 -5.79
N SER A 370 -13.63 -18.45 -5.48
CA SER A 370 -13.02 -17.33 -6.20
C SER A 370 -12.71 -16.12 -5.32
N VAL A 371 -11.62 -15.43 -5.66
CA VAL A 371 -11.20 -14.13 -5.13
C VAL A 371 -11.03 -13.18 -6.32
N GLY A 372 -11.64 -12.00 -6.29
CA GLY A 372 -11.58 -11.06 -7.43
C GLY A 372 -10.23 -10.33 -7.55
N GLY A 373 -9.62 -9.98 -6.43
CA GLY A 373 -8.29 -9.39 -6.32
C GLY A 373 -7.25 -10.38 -5.76
N CYS A 374 -6.33 -9.89 -4.94
CA CYS A 374 -5.21 -10.70 -4.43
C CYS A 374 -5.52 -11.46 -3.13
N ILE A 375 -4.79 -12.56 -2.92
CA ILE A 375 -4.65 -13.25 -1.63
C ILE A 375 -3.24 -12.97 -1.13
N ALA A 376 -3.11 -12.28 0.00
CA ALA A 376 -1.84 -11.95 0.63
C ALA A 376 -1.76 -12.57 2.03
N ILE A 377 -0.70 -13.33 2.28
CA ILE A 377 -0.45 -14.07 3.53
C ILE A 377 0.96 -13.72 4.00
N ASP A 378 1.05 -12.97 5.09
CA ASP A 378 2.28 -12.30 5.51
C ASP A 378 2.55 -12.54 7.00
N SER A 379 3.77 -12.88 7.42
CA SER A 379 4.13 -12.93 8.85
C SER A 379 3.17 -13.80 9.71
N CYS A 380 2.79 -14.99 9.21
CA CYS A 380 1.93 -15.94 9.92
C CYS A 380 2.71 -17.20 10.30
N ASP A 381 3.68 -17.05 11.22
CA ASP A 381 4.67 -18.07 11.61
C ASP A 381 4.12 -19.38 12.18
N GLY A 382 2.83 -19.45 12.49
CA GLY A 382 2.16 -20.69 12.88
C GLY A 382 1.92 -21.62 11.68
N LEU A 383 1.81 -21.07 10.47
CA LEU A 383 1.46 -21.81 9.26
C LEU A 383 2.65 -22.65 8.79
N THR A 384 2.49 -23.97 8.83
CA THR A 384 3.41 -24.88 8.14
C THR A 384 3.01 -25.10 6.68
N ARG A 385 1.77 -24.76 6.30
CA ARG A 385 1.19 -24.99 4.97
C ARG A 385 -0.04 -24.13 4.73
N LEU A 386 -0.37 -23.84 3.47
CA LEU A 386 -1.53 -23.02 3.08
C LEU A 386 -2.86 -23.79 2.94
N ASP A 387 -3.04 -24.85 3.74
CA ASP A 387 -4.23 -25.71 3.74
C ASP A 387 -5.52 -24.89 3.81
N GLY A 388 -6.37 -24.96 2.77
CA GLY A 388 -7.63 -24.20 2.72
C GLY A 388 -8.00 -23.67 1.33
N PHE A 389 -7.07 -23.49 0.39
CA PHE A 389 -7.41 -22.99 -0.95
C PHE A 389 -7.70 -24.08 -2.00
N HIS A 390 -8.09 -25.29 -1.56
CA HIS A 390 -8.28 -26.42 -2.47
C HIS A 390 -9.49 -26.29 -3.41
N SER A 391 -10.51 -25.51 -3.05
CA SER A 391 -11.63 -25.21 -3.95
C SER A 391 -11.41 -23.99 -4.85
N LEU A 392 -10.30 -23.26 -4.68
CA LEU A 392 -10.05 -22.00 -5.35
C LEU A 392 -9.77 -22.23 -6.84
N TYR A 393 -10.63 -21.67 -7.71
CA TYR A 393 -10.49 -21.75 -9.17
C TYR A 393 -10.07 -20.42 -9.82
N ILE A 394 -10.36 -19.26 -9.24
CA ILE A 394 -9.90 -17.95 -9.76
C ILE A 394 -9.34 -17.11 -8.60
N THR A 395 -8.15 -16.52 -8.80
CA THR A 395 -7.69 -15.38 -8.01
C THR A 395 -6.94 -14.36 -8.86
N GLY A 396 -6.95 -13.09 -8.46
CA GLY A 396 -6.15 -12.04 -9.07
C GLY A 396 -4.66 -12.31 -8.91
N CYS A 397 -4.17 -12.44 -7.68
CA CYS A 397 -2.78 -12.81 -7.40
C CYS A 397 -2.63 -13.56 -6.08
N ILE A 398 -1.45 -14.14 -5.85
CA ILE A 398 -1.07 -14.75 -4.57
C ILE A 398 0.26 -14.12 -4.12
N GLU A 399 0.30 -13.56 -2.92
CA GLU A 399 1.51 -13.03 -2.29
C GLU A 399 1.73 -13.72 -0.94
N VAL A 400 2.91 -14.29 -0.73
CA VAL A 400 3.23 -15.07 0.48
C VAL A 400 4.57 -14.60 1.04
N LYS A 401 4.58 -13.90 2.18
CA LYS A 401 5.78 -13.20 2.68
C LYS A 401 6.07 -13.52 4.15
N ASP A 402 7.35 -13.65 4.48
CA ASP A 402 7.85 -13.65 5.85
C ASP A 402 7.16 -14.68 6.80
N ASN A 403 6.68 -15.83 6.27
CA ASN A 403 6.09 -16.91 7.06
C ASN A 403 7.19 -17.96 7.41
N ASP A 404 7.76 -17.88 8.61
CA ASP A 404 9.05 -18.50 8.93
C ASP A 404 8.99 -20.04 9.13
N ARG A 405 7.79 -20.61 9.25
CA ARG A 405 7.55 -22.07 9.32
C ARG A 405 6.90 -22.68 8.07
N LEU A 406 6.62 -21.89 7.05
CA LEU A 406 5.83 -22.33 5.91
C LEU A 406 6.61 -23.31 5.01
N GLU A 407 6.35 -24.60 5.18
CA GLU A 407 6.97 -25.72 4.45
C GLU A 407 6.31 -26.01 3.09
N GLU A 408 5.07 -25.55 2.85
CA GLU A 408 4.30 -25.89 1.65
C GLU A 408 3.30 -24.78 1.25
N VAL A 409 3.18 -24.50 -0.05
CA VAL A 409 2.22 -23.50 -0.61
C VAL A 409 1.34 -24.12 -1.70
N ALA A 410 1.02 -25.40 -1.55
CA ALA A 410 0.51 -26.24 -2.63
C ALA A 410 -1.01 -26.41 -2.79
N PRO A 411 -1.93 -25.77 -2.02
CA PRO A 411 -3.33 -26.20 -1.95
C PRO A 411 -4.13 -25.96 -3.25
N PHE A 412 -3.60 -25.20 -4.22
CA PHE A 412 -4.35 -24.58 -5.31
C PHE A 412 -4.75 -25.55 -6.45
N GLU A 413 -5.25 -26.74 -6.09
CA GLU A 413 -5.52 -27.88 -6.97
C GLU A 413 -6.47 -27.61 -8.15
N ASN A 414 -7.30 -26.57 -8.07
CA ASN A 414 -8.38 -26.30 -9.02
C ASN A 414 -8.24 -24.93 -9.72
N LEU A 415 -7.09 -24.26 -9.56
CA LEU A 415 -6.88 -22.89 -10.03
C LEU A 415 -6.73 -22.79 -11.56
N ILE A 416 -7.70 -22.15 -12.22
CA ILE A 416 -7.76 -21.92 -13.67
C ILE A 416 -7.35 -20.51 -14.12
N TYR A 417 -7.19 -19.58 -13.18
CA TYR A 417 -6.71 -18.22 -13.44
C TYR A 417 -5.94 -17.66 -12.24
N LEU A 418 -4.77 -17.10 -12.54
CA LEU A 418 -3.85 -16.45 -11.61
C LEU A 418 -3.02 -15.44 -12.40
N ARG A 419 -3.01 -14.14 -12.06
CA ARG A 419 -2.19 -13.15 -12.78
C ARG A 419 -0.71 -13.34 -12.51
N TYR A 420 -0.36 -13.45 -11.23
CA TYR A 420 1.00 -13.69 -10.75
C TYR A 420 0.99 -14.34 -9.36
N ILE A 421 2.10 -14.99 -9.01
CA ILE A 421 2.41 -15.40 -7.65
C ILE A 421 3.79 -14.87 -7.26
N THR A 422 3.93 -14.37 -6.04
CA THR A 422 5.21 -13.92 -5.47
C THR A 422 5.38 -14.41 -4.04
N GLY A 423 6.63 -14.57 -3.63
CA GLY A 423 6.95 -14.70 -2.21
C GLY A 423 8.39 -14.34 -1.87
N SER A 424 8.59 -14.03 -0.59
CA SER A 424 9.89 -13.66 0.01
C SER A 424 9.94 -14.03 1.48
N GLY A 425 11.12 -14.31 2.03
CA GLY A 425 11.33 -14.48 3.48
C GLY A 425 10.65 -15.67 4.15
N ASN A 426 9.88 -16.51 3.44
CA ASN A 426 9.26 -17.70 4.03
C ASN A 426 10.32 -18.77 4.39
N GLY A 427 10.18 -19.39 5.56
CA GLY A 427 11.27 -20.15 6.17
C GLY A 427 11.35 -21.64 5.83
N GLY A 428 10.40 -22.21 5.07
CA GLY A 428 10.49 -23.59 4.60
C GLY A 428 11.46 -23.79 3.43
N PRO A 429 12.11 -24.96 3.30
CA PRO A 429 13.07 -25.24 2.23
C PRO A 429 12.41 -25.67 0.90
N SER A 430 11.08 -25.66 0.77
CA SER A 430 10.37 -26.34 -0.33
C SER A 430 9.01 -25.73 -0.65
N ILE A 431 8.99 -24.65 -1.45
CA ILE A 431 7.74 -24.10 -2.04
C ILE A 431 7.18 -25.11 -3.06
N ILE A 432 6.38 -26.07 -2.60
CA ILE A 432 5.81 -27.17 -3.38
C ILE A 432 4.45 -26.78 -3.98
N PHE A 433 4.09 -27.38 -5.13
CA PHE A 433 2.78 -27.28 -5.81
C PHE A 433 2.37 -28.69 -6.34
N GLU A 434 1.29 -29.33 -5.81
CA GLU A 434 0.99 -30.77 -6.02
C GLU A 434 -0.53 -31.14 -6.16
N LYS A 435 -0.86 -32.12 -7.04
CA LYS A 435 -2.15 -32.88 -7.25
C LYS A 435 -2.00 -34.09 -8.20
N ASP A 436 -2.02 -35.35 -7.75
CA ASP A 436 -1.97 -36.50 -8.69
C ASP A 436 -3.37 -36.84 -9.21
N SER A 437 -3.52 -36.97 -10.52
CA SER A 437 -3.74 -38.31 -11.09
C SER A 437 -3.67 -38.28 -12.62
N SER A 438 -2.63 -38.92 -13.14
CA SER A 438 -2.37 -39.26 -14.56
C SER A 438 -1.75 -38.18 -15.49
N LEU A 439 -0.41 -38.25 -15.56
CA LEU A 439 0.48 -37.77 -16.65
C LEU A 439 0.65 -36.25 -16.86
N ILE A 440 1.49 -35.62 -16.03
CA ILE A 440 2.78 -34.95 -16.34
C ILE A 440 3.23 -34.24 -15.05
N ASN A 441 4.53 -34.31 -14.70
CA ASN A 441 5.02 -33.99 -13.35
C ASN A 441 5.27 -32.48 -13.11
N LEU A 442 5.50 -32.12 -11.83
CA LEU A 442 6.31 -30.99 -11.39
C LEU A 442 6.96 -31.33 -10.04
N HIS A 443 8.27 -31.11 -9.88
CA HIS A 443 9.03 -31.68 -8.76
C HIS A 443 10.20 -30.79 -8.30
N LEU A 444 10.03 -30.13 -7.15
CA LEU A 444 11.07 -29.42 -6.38
C LEU A 444 11.52 -30.28 -5.20
N LYS A 445 12.81 -30.60 -5.02
CA LYS A 445 13.31 -31.48 -3.93
C LYS A 445 14.85 -31.35 -3.74
N LEU A 446 15.52 -31.57 -2.59
CA LEU A 446 15.27 -32.44 -1.41
C LEU A 446 16.23 -32.10 -0.21
N PRO A 447 16.03 -32.64 1.03
CA PRO A 447 16.69 -33.90 1.43
C PRO A 447 15.72 -34.97 2.00
N LYS A 448 15.75 -36.19 1.40
CA LYS A 448 15.01 -37.46 1.69
C LYS A 448 13.76 -37.33 2.60
N TYR A 449 12.53 -37.61 2.15
CA TYR A 449 12.01 -38.92 1.69
C TYR A 449 10.85 -38.82 0.63
N LYS A 450 10.23 -39.95 0.25
CA LYS A 450 9.10 -40.08 -0.73
C LYS A 450 7.76 -39.57 -0.13
N THR A 451 6.68 -39.19 -0.83
CA THR A 451 6.02 -39.69 -2.09
C THR A 451 5.20 -38.55 -2.77
N THR A 452 4.45 -38.80 -3.86
CA THR A 452 4.11 -37.82 -4.94
C THR A 452 2.63 -37.43 -5.14
N LEU A 453 2.39 -36.18 -5.60
CA LEU A 453 1.26 -35.62 -6.38
C LEU A 453 1.79 -34.54 -7.44
N GLY A 454 0.98 -33.90 -8.35
CA GLY A 454 1.37 -32.72 -9.21
C GLY A 454 0.28 -31.91 -10.04
N VAL A 455 -0.10 -30.65 -9.70
CA VAL A 455 -1.20 -29.82 -10.34
C VAL A 455 -0.88 -29.17 -11.71
N ASN A 456 -1.94 -28.78 -12.43
CA ASN A 456 -1.96 -27.99 -13.66
C ASN A 456 -2.49 -26.54 -13.46
N PHE A 457 -1.73 -25.49 -13.84
CA PHE A 457 -2.12 -24.07 -13.75
C PHE A 457 -2.13 -23.36 -15.13
N PRO A 458 -3.31 -23.11 -15.74
CA PRO A 458 -3.40 -22.24 -16.91
C PRO A 458 -3.39 -20.73 -16.55
N ASN A 459 -2.77 -19.92 -17.41
CA ASN A 459 -2.85 -18.44 -17.48
C ASN A 459 -1.94 -17.55 -16.59
N ILE A 460 -0.85 -18.05 -16.00
CA ILE A 460 0.13 -17.21 -15.28
C ILE A 460 0.78 -16.18 -16.23
N GLY A 461 0.99 -14.94 -15.77
CA GLY A 461 1.70 -13.88 -16.52
C GLY A 461 3.17 -13.70 -16.11
N GLY A 462 3.52 -14.00 -14.85
CA GLY A 462 4.89 -13.98 -14.36
C GLY A 462 5.05 -14.71 -13.02
N ILE A 463 6.28 -15.13 -12.73
CA ILE A 463 6.67 -15.88 -11.52
C ILE A 463 7.87 -15.19 -10.87
N GLY A 464 7.74 -14.80 -9.61
CA GLY A 464 8.80 -14.13 -8.84
C GLY A 464 9.20 -14.87 -7.58
N ILE A 465 10.50 -15.14 -7.43
CA ILE A 465 11.09 -15.82 -6.27
C ILE A 465 12.22 -14.93 -5.74
N ASN A 466 12.00 -14.26 -4.61
CA ASN A 466 12.89 -13.19 -4.13
C ASN A 466 13.30 -13.41 -2.67
N ASN A 467 14.57 -13.22 -2.32
CA ASN A 467 15.08 -13.28 -0.95
C ASN A 467 14.67 -14.58 -0.22
N CYS A 468 14.92 -15.74 -0.83
CA CYS A 468 14.74 -17.06 -0.22
C CYS A 468 16.10 -17.67 0.13
N PRO A 469 16.73 -17.34 1.27
CA PRO A 469 18.13 -17.71 1.56
C PRO A 469 18.37 -19.21 1.78
N LYS A 470 17.31 -20.01 2.01
CA LYS A 470 17.37 -21.49 2.14
C LYS A 470 17.14 -22.23 0.82
N LEU A 471 16.82 -21.52 -0.27
CA LEU A 471 16.49 -22.13 -1.56
C LEU A 471 17.76 -22.57 -2.30
N GLU A 472 17.90 -23.87 -2.57
CA GLU A 472 19.05 -24.43 -3.30
C GLU A 472 18.72 -24.81 -4.76
N GLU A 473 17.49 -25.24 -5.07
CA GLU A 473 17.13 -25.69 -6.42
C GLU A 473 15.67 -25.35 -6.76
N VAL A 474 15.42 -24.99 -8.02
CA VAL A 474 14.10 -24.65 -8.56
C VAL A 474 13.75 -25.55 -9.75
N PHE A 475 12.50 -25.96 -9.90
CA PHE A 475 12.01 -26.79 -11.00
C PHE A 475 10.65 -26.35 -11.52
N PHE A 476 10.49 -26.43 -12.84
CA PHE A 476 9.29 -26.13 -13.61
C PHE A 476 9.07 -27.24 -14.65
N ASP A 477 7.89 -27.88 -14.74
CA ASP A 477 7.74 -29.13 -15.52
C ASP A 477 6.34 -29.30 -16.17
N THR A 478 5.41 -28.32 -16.03
CA THR A 478 4.05 -28.38 -16.63
C THR A 478 3.82 -27.46 -17.83
N PHE A 479 3.01 -27.94 -18.78
CA PHE A 479 2.74 -27.32 -20.10
C PHE A 479 1.73 -26.16 -20.11
N ALA A 480 1.11 -25.78 -18.99
CA ALA A 480 0.00 -24.81 -18.98
C ALA A 480 0.40 -23.37 -18.63
N VAL A 481 1.67 -23.13 -18.36
CA VAL A 481 2.20 -21.78 -18.25
C VAL A 481 2.01 -21.06 -19.58
N LYS A 482 1.40 -19.88 -19.52
CA LYS A 482 1.01 -19.14 -20.72
C LYS A 482 2.27 -18.85 -21.55
N ALA A 483 2.14 -18.97 -22.88
CA ALA A 483 3.06 -18.34 -23.80
C ALA A 483 3.37 -16.91 -23.32
N HIS A 484 4.65 -16.55 -23.25
CA HIS A 484 5.16 -15.26 -22.76
C HIS A 484 5.25 -15.06 -21.23
N THR A 485 5.18 -16.11 -20.40
CA THR A 485 5.39 -15.97 -18.94
C THR A 485 6.82 -15.55 -18.61
N SER A 486 6.99 -14.53 -17.75
CA SER A 486 8.33 -14.06 -17.33
C SER A 486 8.71 -14.58 -15.95
N ILE A 487 9.96 -15.01 -15.79
CA ILE A 487 10.48 -15.59 -14.54
C ILE A 487 11.58 -14.68 -13.98
N PHE A 488 11.50 -14.35 -12.70
CA PHE A 488 12.44 -13.46 -12.03
C PHE A 488 12.89 -14.03 -10.69
N PHE A 489 14.22 -14.06 -10.51
CA PHE A 489 14.90 -14.45 -9.29
C PHE A 489 15.70 -13.26 -8.76
N ASN A 490 15.51 -12.88 -7.50
CA ASN A 490 16.32 -11.86 -6.83
C ASN A 490 16.84 -12.34 -5.47
N GLU A 491 18.10 -12.07 -5.12
CA GLU A 491 18.69 -12.27 -3.79
C GLU A 491 18.58 -13.70 -3.20
N ASN A 492 18.45 -14.72 -4.06
CA ASN A 492 18.40 -16.12 -3.63
C ASN A 492 19.83 -16.67 -3.44
N ILE A 493 20.49 -16.23 -2.37
CA ILE A 493 21.94 -16.37 -2.19
C ILE A 493 22.48 -17.82 -2.31
N ASN A 494 21.70 -18.85 -1.96
CA ASN A 494 22.12 -20.26 -2.01
C ASN A 494 21.61 -21.04 -3.24
N LEU A 495 20.89 -20.40 -4.16
CA LEU A 495 20.33 -21.04 -5.36
C LEU A 495 21.45 -21.55 -6.27
N GLN A 496 21.44 -22.85 -6.56
CA GLN A 496 22.47 -23.58 -7.31
C GLN A 496 21.94 -24.16 -8.62
N ARG A 497 20.63 -24.34 -8.79
CA ARG A 497 20.07 -24.86 -10.05
C ARG A 497 18.65 -24.39 -10.31
N ILE A 498 18.35 -24.12 -11.58
CA ILE A 498 17.03 -23.77 -12.11
C ILE A 498 16.72 -24.72 -13.27
N ASN A 499 15.75 -25.61 -13.09
CA ASN A 499 15.27 -26.52 -14.13
C ASN A 499 14.01 -25.92 -14.75
N LEU A 500 14.11 -25.34 -15.94
CA LEU A 500 13.00 -24.72 -16.66
C LEU A 500 12.07 -25.76 -17.30
N PHE A 501 10.88 -25.30 -17.69
CA PHE A 501 9.82 -26.08 -18.35
C PHE A 501 10.33 -26.94 -19.50
N LYS A 502 9.65 -28.05 -19.79
CA LYS A 502 9.90 -28.78 -21.05
C LYS A 502 9.07 -28.15 -22.17
N HIS A 503 9.74 -27.61 -23.18
CA HIS A 503 9.16 -27.23 -24.47
C HIS A 503 7.96 -26.26 -24.42
N LEU A 504 8.11 -25.08 -23.80
CA LEU A 504 7.17 -23.98 -24.08
C LEU A 504 7.43 -23.41 -25.47
N ASP A 505 6.37 -23.14 -26.25
CA ASP A 505 6.47 -22.43 -27.54
C ASP A 505 7.19 -21.08 -27.37
N THR A 506 6.89 -20.34 -26.30
CA THR A 506 7.59 -19.10 -25.97
C THR A 506 7.71 -18.86 -24.46
N LEU A 507 8.92 -18.56 -24.02
CA LEU A 507 9.20 -17.98 -22.70
C LEU A 507 9.10 -16.45 -22.80
N GLY A 508 8.58 -15.80 -21.77
CA GLY A 508 8.49 -14.34 -21.68
C GLY A 508 9.88 -13.74 -21.51
N GLY A 509 10.32 -13.59 -20.27
CA GLY A 509 11.65 -13.15 -19.90
C GLY A 509 12.27 -14.05 -18.84
N LEU A 510 13.59 -13.96 -18.67
CA LEU A 510 14.31 -14.58 -17.57
C LEU A 510 15.27 -13.56 -16.96
N SER A 511 15.10 -13.28 -15.67
CA SER A 511 15.94 -12.35 -14.91
C SER A 511 16.49 -13.03 -13.65
N ILE A 512 17.80 -12.93 -13.41
CA ILE A 512 18.49 -13.53 -12.27
C ILE A 512 19.44 -12.50 -11.66
N PHE A 513 19.10 -12.05 -10.45
CA PHE A 513 19.81 -11.01 -9.72
C PHE A 513 20.23 -11.50 -8.33
N GLY A 514 21.46 -11.14 -7.90
CA GLY A 514 21.91 -11.35 -6.52
C GLY A 514 22.05 -12.81 -6.06
N CYS A 515 22.16 -13.76 -7.00
CA CYS A 515 22.27 -15.18 -6.70
C CYS A 515 23.77 -15.57 -6.68
N THR A 516 24.34 -15.73 -5.47
CA THR A 516 25.80 -15.76 -5.28
C THR A 516 26.49 -17.10 -5.54
N ARG A 517 25.75 -18.22 -5.48
CA ARG A 517 26.29 -19.57 -5.80
C ARG A 517 26.38 -19.79 -7.31
N GLN A 518 27.11 -20.84 -7.72
CA GLN A 518 27.14 -21.28 -9.11
C GLN A 518 25.76 -21.86 -9.50
N ILE A 519 25.12 -21.26 -10.51
CA ILE A 519 23.78 -21.63 -10.96
C ILE A 519 23.87 -22.44 -12.25
N ASP A 520 23.32 -23.65 -12.22
CA ASP A 520 23.06 -24.47 -13.41
C ASP A 520 21.63 -24.19 -13.93
N ILE A 521 21.48 -23.73 -15.18
CA ILE A 521 20.16 -23.47 -15.78
C ILE A 521 19.86 -24.55 -16.82
N VAL A 522 19.09 -25.53 -16.39
CA VAL A 522 18.69 -26.68 -17.20
C VAL A 522 17.43 -26.34 -18.00
N GLY A 523 17.40 -26.70 -19.27
CA GLY A 523 16.21 -26.58 -20.12
C GLY A 523 15.96 -25.22 -20.78
N LEU A 524 16.81 -24.19 -20.59
CA LEU A 524 16.62 -22.90 -21.30
C LEU A 524 16.70 -23.06 -22.83
N SER A 525 17.62 -23.89 -23.31
CA SER A 525 17.76 -24.25 -24.72
C SER A 525 16.54 -24.96 -25.32
N ASP A 526 15.69 -25.55 -24.47
CA ASP A 526 14.67 -26.50 -24.89
C ASP A 526 13.31 -25.82 -25.16
N GLN A 527 13.21 -24.51 -24.93
CA GLN A 527 12.05 -23.69 -25.29
C GLN A 527 12.05 -23.36 -26.79
N GLY A 528 10.91 -22.91 -27.33
CA GLY A 528 10.83 -22.42 -28.70
C GLY A 528 11.58 -21.10 -28.89
N MET A 529 11.17 -20.03 -28.20
CA MET A 529 11.77 -18.68 -28.28
C MET A 529 11.66 -17.93 -26.95
N LEU A 530 12.66 -17.11 -26.61
CA LEU A 530 12.55 -16.06 -25.58
C LEU A 530 12.09 -14.74 -26.24
N LEU A 531 11.14 -14.02 -25.64
CA LEU A 531 10.50 -12.88 -26.31
C LEU A 531 10.72 -11.50 -25.67
N SER A 532 10.82 -11.43 -24.35
CA SER A 532 10.75 -10.19 -23.57
C SER A 532 12.14 -9.65 -23.27
N ALA A 533 12.85 -10.27 -22.32
CA ALA A 533 14.13 -9.81 -21.79
C ALA A 533 14.98 -10.99 -21.30
N PHE A 534 16.30 -10.80 -21.28
CA PHE A 534 17.25 -11.71 -20.63
C PHE A 534 18.25 -10.92 -19.77
N SER A 535 18.24 -11.12 -18.46
CA SER A 535 18.96 -10.24 -17.54
C SER A 535 19.70 -11.00 -16.44
N LEU A 536 21.02 -10.83 -16.34
CA LEU A 536 21.90 -11.38 -15.30
C LEU A 536 22.57 -10.23 -14.55
N GLY A 537 22.32 -10.10 -13.25
CA GLY A 537 22.90 -9.04 -12.42
C GLY A 537 23.47 -9.50 -11.07
N TYR A 538 24.60 -8.96 -10.65
CA TYR A 538 25.13 -9.18 -9.28
C TYR A 538 25.30 -10.67 -8.91
N ASN A 539 25.63 -11.54 -9.87
CA ASN A 539 25.85 -12.95 -9.63
C ASN A 539 27.35 -13.26 -9.59
N ASP A 540 27.86 -13.61 -8.40
CA ASP A 540 29.30 -13.78 -8.16
C ASP A 540 29.91 -15.00 -8.88
N SER A 541 29.09 -16.00 -9.23
CA SER A 541 29.56 -17.30 -9.72
C SER A 541 29.20 -17.63 -11.19
N ILE A 542 28.48 -16.77 -11.90
CA ILE A 542 28.12 -17.05 -13.31
C ILE A 542 29.30 -16.73 -14.22
N THR A 543 29.79 -17.73 -14.97
CA THR A 543 30.95 -17.61 -15.86
C THR A 543 30.60 -17.40 -17.35
N ALA A 544 29.41 -17.80 -17.76
CA ALA A 544 28.95 -17.75 -19.15
C ALA A 544 27.45 -17.47 -19.22
N VAL A 545 26.98 -16.86 -20.32
CA VAL A 545 25.54 -16.77 -20.60
C VAL A 545 24.98 -18.16 -20.91
N PRO A 546 23.91 -18.61 -20.23
CA PRO A 546 23.17 -19.83 -20.54
C PRO A 546 22.68 -19.86 -22.00
N VAL A 547 22.70 -21.03 -22.63
CA VAL A 547 22.26 -21.21 -24.02
C VAL A 547 20.78 -20.80 -24.18
N LEU A 548 20.54 -19.76 -24.97
CA LEU A 548 19.19 -19.25 -25.24
C LEU A 548 18.36 -20.22 -26.11
N PRO A 549 17.01 -20.11 -26.09
CA PRO A 549 16.15 -20.89 -26.98
C PRO A 549 16.52 -20.66 -28.46
N PRO A 550 16.59 -21.70 -29.31
CA PRO A 550 17.20 -21.63 -30.64
C PRO A 550 16.51 -20.68 -31.63
N ASN A 551 15.23 -20.34 -31.45
CA ASN A 551 14.53 -19.38 -32.31
C ASN A 551 14.59 -17.93 -31.77
N THR A 552 15.42 -17.64 -30.77
CA THR A 552 15.57 -16.29 -30.17
C THR A 552 16.39 -15.37 -31.08
N ILE A 553 15.74 -14.90 -32.16
CA ILE A 553 16.33 -13.96 -33.13
C ILE A 553 16.20 -12.51 -32.65
N SER A 554 15.18 -12.18 -31.87
CA SER A 554 14.97 -10.82 -31.36
C SER A 554 14.25 -10.80 -30.02
N LEU A 555 14.68 -9.93 -29.12
CA LEU A 555 13.99 -9.64 -27.86
C LEU A 555 13.25 -8.31 -27.97
N TYR A 556 12.17 -8.16 -27.18
CA TYR A 556 11.35 -6.96 -27.22
C TYR A 556 11.96 -5.82 -26.38
N TYR A 557 12.53 -6.16 -25.23
CA TYR A 557 13.21 -5.23 -24.31
C TYR A 557 14.72 -5.49 -24.31
N GLU A 558 15.29 -5.84 -23.16
CA GLU A 558 16.72 -5.77 -22.85
C GLU A 558 17.48 -7.10 -22.96
N VAL A 559 18.79 -6.98 -23.14
CA VAL A 559 19.78 -7.99 -22.73
C VAL A 559 20.72 -7.33 -21.74
N ALA A 560 20.76 -7.85 -20.51
CA ALA A 560 21.57 -7.29 -19.43
C ALA A 560 22.56 -8.29 -18.82
N ALA A 561 23.79 -7.84 -18.68
CA ALA A 561 24.89 -8.45 -17.95
C ALA A 561 25.54 -7.36 -17.08
N LEU A 562 25.09 -7.25 -15.82
CA LEU A 562 25.48 -6.18 -14.91
C LEU A 562 26.20 -6.74 -13.67
N ASN A 563 27.46 -6.36 -13.46
CA ASN A 563 28.19 -6.67 -12.23
C ASN A 563 28.26 -8.20 -11.94
N ASN A 564 28.65 -9.01 -12.93
CA ASN A 564 28.92 -10.43 -12.76
C ASN A 564 30.46 -10.64 -12.82
N PRO A 565 31.17 -10.74 -11.68
CA PRO A 565 32.63 -10.71 -11.63
C PRO A 565 33.35 -11.76 -12.48
N LEU A 566 32.77 -12.96 -12.61
CA LEU A 566 33.37 -14.10 -13.31
C LEU A 566 32.85 -14.30 -14.74
N LEU A 567 31.90 -13.49 -15.22
CA LEU A 567 31.31 -13.64 -16.54
C LEU A 567 32.33 -13.31 -17.64
N SER A 568 32.73 -14.32 -18.40
CA SER A 568 33.77 -14.22 -19.44
C SER A 568 33.30 -14.60 -20.85
N ASP A 569 32.09 -15.17 -20.99
CA ASP A 569 31.59 -15.75 -22.24
C ASP A 569 30.13 -15.33 -22.52
N LEU A 570 29.91 -14.73 -23.69
CA LEU A 570 28.60 -14.30 -24.20
C LEU A 570 28.17 -15.08 -25.46
N SER A 571 28.91 -16.12 -25.86
CA SER A 571 28.74 -16.83 -27.14
C SER A 571 27.33 -17.40 -27.36
N ALA A 572 26.61 -17.74 -26.28
CA ALA A 572 25.21 -18.14 -26.30
C ALA A 572 24.24 -17.10 -26.91
N LEU A 573 24.66 -15.85 -27.07
CA LEU A 573 23.88 -14.78 -27.70
C LEU A 573 23.99 -14.77 -29.24
N SER A 574 24.81 -15.64 -29.86
CA SER A 574 25.20 -15.55 -31.28
C SER A 574 24.07 -15.61 -32.32
N GLY A 575 22.86 -16.01 -31.93
CA GLY A 575 21.66 -15.98 -32.78
C GLY A 575 20.90 -14.65 -32.77
N LEU A 576 21.19 -13.76 -31.82
CA LEU A 576 20.44 -12.53 -31.56
C LEU A 576 20.77 -11.43 -32.58
N GLN A 577 19.73 -10.95 -33.27
CA GLN A 577 19.85 -9.94 -34.33
C GLN A 577 19.28 -8.57 -33.94
N ALA A 578 18.31 -8.51 -33.02
CA ALA A 578 17.65 -7.26 -32.66
C ALA A 578 17.11 -7.19 -31.22
N LEU A 579 17.28 -6.02 -30.59
CA LEU A 579 16.55 -5.59 -29.40
C LEU A 579 15.54 -4.52 -29.84
N LYS A 580 14.23 -4.81 -29.80
CA LYS A 580 13.23 -3.99 -30.52
C LYS A 580 12.90 -2.66 -29.85
N LYS A 581 12.85 -2.63 -28.51
CA LYS A 581 12.54 -1.47 -27.65
C LYS A 581 13.25 -1.61 -26.29
N GLY A 582 14.54 -1.90 -26.32
CA GLY A 582 15.30 -1.99 -25.08
C GLY A 582 16.80 -2.12 -25.31
N ASP A 583 17.49 -2.20 -24.19
CA ASP A 583 18.90 -1.86 -24.09
C ASP A 583 19.82 -3.08 -24.20
N LEU A 584 21.02 -2.84 -24.73
CA LEU A 584 22.15 -3.73 -24.50
C LEU A 584 22.96 -3.21 -23.30
N ILE A 585 22.88 -3.91 -22.17
CA ILE A 585 23.57 -3.55 -20.93
C ILE A 585 24.68 -4.56 -20.67
N VAL A 586 25.93 -4.14 -20.85
CA VAL A 586 27.12 -4.92 -20.50
C VAL A 586 28.00 -4.04 -19.62
N GLN A 587 27.82 -4.15 -18.30
CA GLN A 587 28.49 -3.29 -17.33
C GLN A 587 29.16 -4.08 -16.21
N LYS A 588 30.36 -3.65 -15.78
CA LYS A 588 31.08 -4.17 -14.60
C LYS A 588 31.32 -5.69 -14.62
N ASN A 589 31.62 -6.27 -15.77
CA ASN A 589 32.01 -7.68 -15.89
C ASN A 589 33.54 -7.77 -16.10
N PRO A 590 34.36 -7.74 -15.03
CA PRO A 590 35.82 -7.66 -15.15
C PRO A 590 36.47 -8.90 -15.77
N ALA A 591 35.85 -10.08 -15.76
CA ALA A 591 36.37 -11.26 -16.47
C ALA A 591 36.14 -11.23 -17.99
N LEU A 592 35.31 -10.31 -18.48
CA LEU A 592 34.93 -10.24 -19.90
C LEU A 592 36.02 -9.58 -20.73
N SER A 593 36.69 -10.36 -21.58
CA SER A 593 37.79 -9.90 -22.45
C SER A 593 37.36 -9.51 -23.87
N ASN A 594 36.20 -10.02 -24.29
CA ASN A 594 35.66 -9.86 -25.64
C ASN A 594 34.11 -9.84 -25.61
N LEU A 595 33.49 -9.43 -26.71
CA LEU A 595 32.01 -9.45 -26.89
C LEU A 595 31.53 -10.53 -27.87
N HIS A 596 32.29 -11.63 -28.04
CA HIS A 596 31.88 -12.69 -28.99
C HIS A 596 30.53 -13.30 -28.60
N GLY A 597 29.69 -13.55 -29.61
CA GLY A 597 28.26 -13.84 -29.45
C GLY A 597 27.33 -12.66 -29.77
N LEU A 598 27.85 -11.45 -30.01
CA LEU A 598 27.03 -10.29 -30.43
C LEU A 598 27.18 -9.93 -31.92
N GLU A 599 27.87 -10.74 -32.72
CA GLU A 599 28.20 -10.46 -34.13
C GLU A 599 26.98 -10.35 -35.05
N GLN A 600 25.85 -10.97 -34.68
CA GLN A 600 24.63 -10.89 -35.47
C GLN A 600 23.74 -9.69 -35.12
N LEU A 601 24.05 -8.97 -34.02
CA LEU A 601 23.24 -7.86 -33.53
C LEU A 601 23.34 -6.66 -34.49
N GLN A 602 22.22 -6.32 -35.12
CA GLN A 602 22.11 -5.25 -36.12
C GLN A 602 21.15 -4.14 -35.72
N TYR A 603 20.32 -4.33 -34.68
CA TYR A 603 19.34 -3.34 -34.27
C TYR A 603 19.22 -3.24 -32.74
N ILE A 604 19.37 -2.03 -32.21
CA ILE A 604 19.02 -1.68 -30.82
C ILE A 604 18.02 -0.53 -30.88
N GLY A 605 16.80 -0.80 -30.38
CA GLY A 605 15.69 0.14 -30.38
C GLY A 605 15.76 1.22 -29.31
N ASP A 606 16.67 1.09 -28.35
CA ASP A 606 16.93 2.11 -27.31
C ASP A 606 18.46 2.28 -27.10
N GLU A 607 18.98 2.21 -25.86
CA GLU A 607 20.35 2.62 -25.53
C GLU A 607 21.37 1.47 -25.53
N ILE A 608 22.66 1.80 -25.66
CA ILE A 608 23.77 0.86 -25.43
C ILE A 608 24.61 1.32 -24.25
N PHE A 609 24.84 0.40 -23.32
CA PHE A 609 25.53 0.60 -22.06
C PHE A 609 26.72 -0.36 -21.95
N LEU A 610 27.89 0.06 -22.43
CA LEU A 610 29.13 -0.71 -22.36
C LEU A 610 30.11 -0.04 -21.39
N ARG A 611 30.04 -0.37 -20.10
CA ARG A 611 30.79 0.36 -19.06
C ARG A 611 31.59 -0.52 -18.10
N ASP A 612 32.77 -0.03 -17.68
CA ASP A 612 33.53 -0.58 -16.56
C ASP A 612 33.92 -2.07 -16.69
N ASN A 613 34.01 -2.60 -17.92
CA ASN A 613 34.46 -3.98 -18.19
C ASN A 613 35.99 -3.97 -18.32
N LEU A 614 36.68 -4.08 -17.18
CA LEU A 614 38.10 -3.71 -17.04
C LEU A 614 39.10 -4.49 -17.92
N ASN A 615 38.74 -5.68 -18.42
CA ASN A 615 39.60 -6.48 -19.31
C ASN A 615 39.10 -6.50 -20.77
N LEU A 616 38.05 -5.77 -21.12
CA LEU A 616 37.44 -5.82 -22.44
C LEU A 616 38.30 -5.14 -23.51
N THR A 617 39.09 -5.94 -24.23
CA THR A 617 40.00 -5.48 -25.29
C THR A 617 39.52 -5.84 -26.71
N ASP A 618 38.46 -6.64 -26.85
CA ASP A 618 37.90 -7.00 -28.16
C ASP A 618 36.38 -6.80 -28.24
N CYS A 619 35.99 -5.68 -28.87
CA CYS A 619 34.61 -5.32 -29.17
C CYS A 619 34.29 -5.43 -30.66
N SER A 620 35.07 -6.22 -31.42
CA SER A 620 34.86 -6.43 -32.86
C SER A 620 33.47 -6.98 -33.20
N ALA A 621 32.85 -7.73 -32.29
CA ALA A 621 31.48 -8.21 -32.41
C ALA A 621 30.43 -7.09 -32.54
N LEU A 622 30.71 -5.85 -32.08
CA LEU A 622 29.83 -4.71 -32.28
C LEU A 622 30.00 -4.03 -33.66
N CYS A 623 30.97 -4.45 -34.48
CA CYS A 623 31.22 -3.81 -35.78
C CYS A 623 30.06 -3.90 -36.77
N PRO A 624 29.29 -5.01 -36.88
CA PRO A 624 28.08 -5.07 -37.70
C PRO A 624 27.04 -4.02 -37.27
N LEU A 625 26.86 -3.83 -35.95
CA LEU A 625 25.97 -2.82 -35.38
C LEU A 625 26.45 -1.39 -35.70
N PHE A 626 27.74 -1.09 -35.55
CA PHE A 626 28.31 0.26 -35.80
C PHE A 626 28.56 0.62 -37.26
N LYS A 627 28.68 -0.37 -38.17
CA LYS A 627 28.87 -0.14 -39.62
C LYS A 627 27.58 -0.11 -40.41
N THR A 628 26.70 -1.08 -40.17
CA THR A 628 25.54 -1.39 -41.02
C THR A 628 24.22 -1.47 -40.25
N GLY A 629 24.29 -1.64 -38.94
CA GLY A 629 23.14 -1.66 -38.05
C GLY A 629 22.64 -0.28 -37.62
N GLN A 630 21.70 -0.29 -36.69
CA GLN A 630 21.06 0.91 -36.14
C GLN A 630 20.98 0.83 -34.61
N ILE A 631 21.32 1.93 -33.95
CA ILE A 631 21.08 2.18 -32.53
C ILE A 631 20.24 3.46 -32.47
N LEU A 632 19.05 3.41 -31.88
CA LEU A 632 18.15 4.59 -31.81
C LEU A 632 18.49 5.52 -30.63
N GLY A 633 18.84 4.97 -29.48
CA GLY A 633 19.12 5.69 -28.25
C GLY A 633 20.57 6.11 -28.06
N ALA A 634 20.91 6.54 -26.84
CA ALA A 634 22.23 7.02 -26.51
C ALA A 634 23.29 5.89 -26.47
N ASN A 635 24.56 6.29 -26.54
CA ASN A 635 25.68 5.37 -26.56
C ASN A 635 26.59 5.68 -25.38
N TYR A 636 26.50 4.89 -24.32
CA TYR A 636 27.26 5.07 -23.09
C TYR A 636 28.41 4.08 -23.00
N ILE A 637 29.57 4.51 -23.49
CA ILE A 637 30.78 3.70 -23.57
C ILE A 637 31.88 4.42 -22.80
N SER A 638 32.35 3.80 -21.71
CA SER A 638 33.32 4.40 -20.77
C SER A 638 33.91 3.35 -19.82
N GLY A 639 35.17 3.49 -19.39
CA GLY A 639 35.73 2.64 -18.34
C GLY A 639 36.12 1.22 -18.78
N ASN A 640 36.06 0.92 -20.07
CA ASN A 640 36.68 -0.27 -20.67
C ASN A 640 38.09 0.09 -21.22
N PRO A 641 38.99 -0.87 -21.45
CA PRO A 641 40.24 -0.66 -22.20
C PRO A 641 40.02 -0.19 -23.65
N PHE A 642 41.02 0.51 -24.21
CA PHE A 642 41.12 0.73 -25.67
C PHE A 642 41.20 -0.63 -26.39
N PRO A 643 40.47 -0.86 -27.49
CA PRO A 643 39.68 0.07 -28.32
C PRO A 643 38.22 0.28 -27.89
N CYS A 644 37.79 -0.38 -26.81
CA CYS A 644 36.40 -0.49 -26.37
C CYS A 644 36.00 0.62 -25.37
N ASP A 645 36.89 1.58 -25.16
CA ASP A 645 36.79 2.68 -24.21
C ASP A 645 35.83 3.79 -24.67
N THR A 646 35.70 4.02 -25.99
CA THR A 646 34.80 5.05 -26.55
C THR A 646 34.17 4.65 -27.90
N LYS A 647 32.99 5.23 -28.21
CA LYS A 647 32.32 5.04 -29.51
C LYS A 647 33.19 5.39 -30.74
N PRO A 648 33.96 6.50 -30.77
CA PRO A 648 34.88 6.78 -31.87
C PRO A 648 35.97 5.71 -32.07
N HIS A 649 36.54 5.16 -30.98
CA HIS A 649 37.57 4.14 -31.07
C HIS A 649 37.02 2.81 -31.60
N ILE A 650 35.86 2.37 -31.13
CA ILE A 650 35.16 1.19 -31.66
C ILE A 650 34.90 1.36 -33.16
N LYS A 651 34.36 2.51 -33.59
CA LYS A 651 34.12 2.77 -35.01
C LYS A 651 35.41 2.74 -35.83
N GLY A 652 36.47 3.40 -35.36
CA GLY A 652 37.77 3.41 -36.03
C GLY A 652 38.38 2.01 -36.17
N TRP A 653 38.29 1.18 -35.12
CA TRP A 653 38.70 -0.23 -35.13
C TRP A 653 37.95 -1.03 -36.20
N CYS A 654 36.63 -0.85 -36.26
CA CYS A 654 35.81 -1.49 -37.28
C CYS A 654 36.24 -1.07 -38.70
N ASP A 655 36.53 0.21 -38.92
CA ASP A 655 36.95 0.73 -40.23
C ASP A 655 38.38 0.27 -40.63
N THR A 656 39.27 -0.04 -39.68
CA THR A 656 40.62 -0.55 -39.98
C THR A 656 40.70 -1.99 -40.50
N LEU A 657 39.63 -2.79 -40.44
CA LEU A 657 39.62 -4.18 -40.90
C LEU A 657 39.67 -4.38 -42.43
N THR A 658 39.64 -3.31 -43.23
CA THR A 658 39.89 -3.35 -44.68
C THR A 658 41.33 -2.98 -45.01
N ILE A 659 42.24 -3.95 -44.92
CA ILE A 659 43.62 -3.78 -45.40
C ILE A 659 43.63 -3.76 -46.93
N GLY A 660 43.78 -2.57 -47.51
CA GLY A 660 44.32 -2.42 -48.85
C GLY A 660 45.83 -2.68 -48.81
N ASN A 661 46.30 -3.64 -49.63
CA ASN A 661 47.73 -3.98 -49.71
C ASN A 661 48.59 -2.76 -50.07
N VAL A 662 49.43 -2.30 -49.14
CA VAL A 662 50.52 -1.36 -49.44
C VAL A 662 51.82 -2.16 -49.59
N SER A 663 52.31 -2.23 -50.84
CA SER A 663 53.61 -2.85 -51.14
C SER A 663 54.77 -1.95 -50.67
N PRO A 664 55.90 -2.47 -50.15
CA PRO A 664 56.91 -1.63 -49.50
C PRO A 664 57.79 -0.74 -50.42
N ASP A 665 57.82 -1.01 -51.73
CA ASP A 665 59.04 -0.74 -52.53
C ASP A 665 58.97 0.39 -53.58
N GLN A 666 58.08 1.39 -53.48
CA GLN A 666 58.13 2.56 -54.38
C GLN A 666 58.00 3.93 -53.70
N GLY A 667 59.12 4.65 -53.62
CA GLY A 667 59.16 6.12 -53.53
C GLY A 667 58.80 6.77 -52.18
N GLY A 668 58.89 6.03 -51.07
CA GLY A 668 58.44 6.50 -49.76
C GLY A 668 59.30 7.59 -49.11
N LEU A 669 58.67 8.33 -48.19
CA LEU A 669 59.26 9.39 -47.37
C LEU A 669 60.48 8.88 -46.57
N GLU A 670 61.66 9.43 -46.79
CA GLU A 670 62.84 9.10 -45.98
C GLU A 670 62.86 9.90 -44.68
N PHE A 671 62.97 9.21 -43.55
CA PHE A 671 63.16 9.80 -42.22
C PHE A 671 64.13 8.94 -41.41
N ALA A 672 64.75 9.55 -40.40
CA ALA A 672 65.66 8.87 -39.48
C ALA A 672 65.01 8.70 -38.10
N LEU A 673 65.37 7.65 -37.37
CA LEU A 673 64.93 7.48 -35.98
C LEU A 673 66.06 6.87 -35.13
N PHE A 674 66.29 7.42 -33.93
CA PHE A 674 67.36 6.94 -33.03
C PHE A 674 67.07 7.19 -31.54
N PRO A 675 67.54 6.32 -30.62
CA PRO A 675 68.18 5.02 -30.90
C PRO A 675 67.18 3.99 -31.43
N ASN A 676 67.67 3.02 -32.20
CA ASN A 676 66.93 1.85 -32.65
C ASN A 676 67.91 0.67 -32.76
N PRO A 677 67.85 -0.35 -31.89
CA PRO A 677 66.83 -0.60 -30.86
C PRO A 677 66.70 0.49 -29.79
N THR A 678 65.54 0.53 -29.14
CA THR A 678 65.22 1.42 -28.01
C THR A 678 64.70 0.61 -26.80
N GLN A 679 64.71 1.22 -25.61
CA GLN A 679 64.20 0.64 -24.36
C GLN A 679 63.00 1.44 -23.80
N GLU A 680 63.06 2.77 -23.88
CA GLU A 680 62.05 3.68 -23.31
C GLU A 680 61.40 4.60 -24.35
N GLY A 681 62.04 4.82 -25.50
CA GLY A 681 61.61 5.81 -26.47
C GLY A 681 62.69 6.20 -27.48
N PHE A 682 62.29 6.77 -28.61
CA PHE A 682 63.19 7.16 -29.70
C PHE A 682 62.93 8.60 -30.15
N THR A 683 63.88 9.17 -30.87
CA THR A 683 63.73 10.47 -31.52
C THR A 683 63.45 10.23 -32.99
N LEU A 684 62.29 10.66 -33.49
CA LEU A 684 61.97 10.70 -34.91
C LEU A 684 62.51 12.01 -35.50
N VAL A 685 63.23 11.93 -36.61
CA VAL A 685 63.78 13.08 -37.34
C VAL A 685 63.19 13.15 -38.74
N ILE A 686 62.44 14.22 -39.00
CA ILE A 686 61.67 14.46 -40.22
C ILE A 686 62.40 15.52 -41.05
N PRO A 687 62.61 15.31 -42.38
CA PRO A 687 63.24 16.32 -43.23
C PRO A 687 62.44 17.63 -43.30
N GLU A 688 63.13 18.76 -43.35
CA GLU A 688 62.56 20.12 -43.21
C GLU A 688 61.47 20.46 -44.25
N ASP A 689 61.45 19.76 -45.38
CA ASP A 689 60.61 20.04 -46.54
C ASP A 689 59.43 19.05 -46.71
N CYS A 690 59.11 18.26 -45.67
CA CYS A 690 58.02 17.28 -45.70
C CYS A 690 56.62 17.86 -45.47
N GLY A 691 56.52 19.08 -44.92
CA GLY A 691 55.24 19.68 -44.54
C GLY A 691 54.70 19.15 -43.21
N GLU A 692 53.43 19.40 -42.94
CA GLU A 692 52.69 18.79 -41.83
C GLU A 692 52.28 17.33 -42.15
N GLY A 693 51.99 16.55 -41.11
CA GLY A 693 51.68 15.13 -41.25
C GLY A 693 51.37 14.41 -39.95
N ASP A 694 51.32 13.08 -40.02
CA ASP A 694 51.09 12.19 -38.87
C ASP A 694 52.10 11.04 -38.82
N ALA A 695 52.48 10.65 -37.60
CA ALA A 695 53.33 9.52 -37.31
C ALA A 695 52.58 8.52 -36.42
N VAL A 696 52.57 7.24 -36.79
CA VAL A 696 51.85 6.17 -36.09
C VAL A 696 52.78 4.97 -35.90
N LEU A 697 52.88 4.49 -34.67
CA LEU A 697 53.60 3.26 -34.33
C LEU A 697 52.62 2.09 -34.24
N TRP A 698 52.79 1.11 -35.11
CA TRP A 698 51.96 -0.08 -35.20
C TRP A 698 52.66 -1.28 -34.56
N GLY A 699 51.91 -2.05 -33.76
CA GLY A 699 52.32 -3.38 -33.32
C GLY A 699 52.35 -4.39 -34.47
N SER A 700 52.98 -5.55 -34.26
CA SER A 700 53.04 -6.64 -35.25
C SER A 700 51.68 -7.25 -35.59
N ASN A 701 50.64 -6.95 -34.80
CA ASN A 701 49.23 -7.30 -35.04
C ASN A 701 48.45 -6.24 -35.84
N GLY A 702 49.10 -5.14 -36.27
CA GLY A 702 48.45 -4.07 -37.01
C GLY A 702 47.66 -3.07 -36.15
N ILE A 703 47.76 -3.14 -34.82
CA ILE A 703 47.13 -2.16 -33.91
C ILE A 703 48.08 -0.98 -33.69
N ALA A 704 47.58 0.26 -33.78
CA ALA A 704 48.33 1.45 -33.39
C ALA A 704 48.54 1.49 -31.87
N VAL A 705 49.79 1.54 -31.42
CA VAL A 705 50.17 1.64 -30.00
C VAL A 705 50.62 3.05 -29.59
N TRP A 706 50.84 3.93 -30.56
CA TRP A 706 51.16 5.35 -30.36
C TRP A 706 50.87 6.13 -31.66
N GLN A 707 50.41 7.38 -31.56
CA GLN A 707 50.21 8.29 -32.69
C GLN A 707 50.43 9.75 -32.29
N GLN A 708 51.01 10.55 -33.19
CA GLN A 708 51.14 12.00 -33.05
C GLN A 708 51.04 12.70 -34.42
N GLN A 709 50.37 13.86 -34.47
CA GLN A 709 50.45 14.80 -35.60
C GLN A 709 51.60 15.78 -35.40
N PHE A 710 52.21 16.24 -36.49
CA PHE A 710 53.32 17.18 -36.46
C PHE A 710 53.17 18.33 -37.46
N LEU A 711 53.66 19.50 -37.05
CA LEU A 711 53.62 20.73 -37.84
C LEU A 711 54.87 20.87 -38.71
N LYS A 712 54.78 21.69 -39.76
CA LYS A 712 55.82 21.90 -40.79
C LYS A 712 57.23 22.23 -40.25
N ASN A 713 57.36 22.76 -39.03
CA ASN A 713 58.63 23.16 -38.43
C ASN A 713 59.17 22.13 -37.40
N GLU A 714 58.46 21.04 -37.13
CA GLU A 714 58.81 20.04 -36.10
C GLU A 714 59.74 18.94 -36.67
N GLN A 715 61.00 19.29 -36.87
CA GLN A 715 62.00 18.41 -37.48
C GLN A 715 62.45 17.25 -36.57
N LYS A 716 62.21 17.34 -35.25
CA LYS A 716 62.62 16.33 -34.26
C LYS A 716 61.52 16.14 -33.23
N ILE A 717 60.94 14.94 -33.19
CA ILE A 717 59.88 14.55 -32.27
C ILE A 717 60.44 13.51 -31.31
N ARG A 718 60.30 13.75 -30.01
CA ARG A 718 60.62 12.75 -28.99
C ARG A 718 59.40 11.85 -28.78
N VAL A 719 59.60 10.55 -28.97
CA VAL A 719 58.58 9.51 -28.81
C VAL A 719 58.92 8.69 -27.58
N ASP A 720 58.23 8.93 -26.47
CA ASP A 720 58.37 8.16 -25.23
C ASP A 720 57.27 7.09 -25.16
N LEU A 721 57.66 5.84 -24.91
CA LEU A 721 56.78 4.67 -25.01
C LEU A 721 56.33 4.20 -23.63
N LEU A 722 55.02 4.01 -23.46
CA LEU A 722 54.44 3.61 -22.16
C LEU A 722 55.02 2.28 -21.64
N PRO A 723 55.20 2.12 -20.31
CA PRO A 723 55.68 0.87 -19.69
C PRO A 723 54.84 -0.39 -20.03
N SER A 724 53.58 -0.21 -20.41
CA SER A 724 52.67 -1.28 -20.83
C SER A 724 52.94 -1.85 -22.23
N ILE A 725 53.71 -1.18 -23.07
CA ILE A 725 54.05 -1.65 -24.42
C ILE A 725 55.14 -2.76 -24.30
N PRO A 726 54.89 -4.01 -24.76
CA PRO A 726 55.83 -5.12 -24.57
C PRO A 726 57.06 -5.05 -25.49
N SER A 727 58.17 -5.67 -25.09
CA SER A 727 59.35 -5.83 -25.97
C SER A 727 58.98 -6.58 -27.26
N GLY A 728 59.43 -6.08 -28.41
CA GLY A 728 58.98 -6.61 -29.70
C GLY A 728 59.35 -5.80 -30.94
N VAL A 729 58.77 -6.20 -32.06
CA VAL A 729 58.91 -5.54 -33.37
C VAL A 729 57.69 -4.68 -33.66
N TYR A 730 57.95 -3.40 -33.92
CA TYR A 730 56.96 -2.40 -34.27
C TYR A 730 57.27 -1.78 -35.64
N TRP A 731 56.27 -1.15 -36.25
CA TRP A 731 56.41 -0.44 -37.53
C TRP A 731 55.97 1.01 -37.34
N LEU A 732 56.89 1.96 -37.50
CA LEU A 732 56.57 3.38 -37.52
C LEU A 732 56.24 3.78 -38.95
N SER A 733 54.99 4.19 -39.20
CA SER A 733 54.60 4.87 -40.43
C SER A 733 54.59 6.37 -40.22
N VAL A 734 55.23 7.13 -41.11
CA VAL A 734 55.15 8.60 -41.15
C VAL A 734 54.51 8.98 -42.47
N ARG A 735 53.41 9.72 -42.41
CA ARG A 735 52.66 10.24 -43.56
C ARG A 735 52.79 11.75 -43.57
N ALA A 736 53.24 12.31 -44.68
CA ALA A 736 53.36 13.75 -44.89
C ALA A 736 52.97 14.14 -46.31
N SER A 737 52.97 15.44 -46.62
CA SER A 737 52.66 15.94 -47.97
C SER A 737 53.54 15.35 -49.08
N LYS A 738 54.77 14.93 -48.75
CA LYS A 738 55.72 14.24 -49.63
C LYS A 738 55.49 12.73 -49.83
N GLY A 739 54.54 12.12 -49.13
CA GLY A 739 54.23 10.68 -49.21
C GLY A 739 54.29 9.97 -47.86
N VAL A 740 54.29 8.63 -47.91
CA VAL A 740 54.37 7.77 -46.72
C VAL A 740 55.72 7.08 -46.67
N GLY A 741 56.35 7.08 -45.51
CA GLY A 741 57.53 6.27 -45.20
C GLY A 741 57.19 5.27 -44.10
N VAL A 742 57.85 4.11 -44.12
CA VAL A 742 57.73 3.12 -43.03
C VAL A 742 59.13 2.67 -42.60
N ARG A 743 59.33 2.54 -41.29
CA ARG A 743 60.56 2.00 -40.69
C ARG A 743 60.23 1.05 -39.54
N LYS A 744 61.02 -0.02 -39.42
CA LYS A 744 60.94 -0.97 -38.30
C LYS A 744 61.54 -0.35 -37.03
N VAL A 745 60.85 -0.48 -35.91
CA VAL A 745 61.34 -0.10 -34.57
C VAL A 745 61.48 -1.38 -33.73
N LEU A 746 62.61 -1.53 -33.06
CA LEU A 746 62.86 -2.62 -32.11
C LEU A 746 62.80 -2.08 -30.68
N LEU A 747 61.84 -2.57 -29.89
CA LEU A 747 61.74 -2.29 -28.45
C LEU A 747 62.35 -3.46 -27.67
N LEU A 748 63.41 -3.20 -26.92
CA LEU A 748 64.18 -4.16 -26.12
C LEU A 748 64.27 -3.66 -24.67
N ARG A 749 63.20 -3.90 -23.91
CA ARG A 749 63.22 -3.86 -22.43
C ARG A 749 63.65 -5.21 -21.89
#